data_AF-A0A498IBG0-F1
#
_entry.id   AF-A0A498IBG0-F1
#
_cell.length_a   1.000
_cell.length_b   1.000
_cell.length_c   1.000
_cell.angle_alpha   90.00
_cell.angle_beta   90.00
_cell.angle_gamma   90.00
#
_symmetry.space_group_name_H-M   'P 1'
#
loop_
_entity.id
_entity.type
_entity.pdbx_description
1 polymer ?
#
loop_
_entity_poly.entity_id
_entity_poly.type
_entity_poly.pdbx_seq_one_letter_code
_entity_poly.pdbx_strand_id
1 'polypeptide(L)'
;MFVQERNGPKSPKYSHSNSRASLSFAPNLDFSSWVSENLYKIVTVVLLIATVAALFVLRNIGDTAALLCFETQAQNLEKIRMPQLESTVKTISDTSSPYASFRSEKWVVVSVSDYPSDSLKKLVKLKGWQVLAIGNSKTPSDWSLKGAIFLSLEQQAQLGFRVLEYLPYDSYVRKSVGYLFAIQHGAKKIFDADDRGEVIGDDLGKHFDVELIGEGARQETILQYSHENPNRTIVNPYIHFGQRSVWPRGLPLENVGELGHEEFYTEVFGGKQFIQQGISNGLPDVDSVFYFTRKSGLEAFDIRFDDHAPKVALPQGTMVPVNSFNTIYHSSAFWGLMLPVSVSTMASDILRGYWGQRLLWEIGGYVVVYPPTVHRYDRIQAYPFSEEKDLHVNVGRLIKFLVSWRSGKHRLFEKILELSFVLAEEGFWTEKDLKFTAAWLHDLIAVGYQQPRLMSLELDRPRANIGHGDTKEFVPQKFPSVHLGVEETGTVNYEIGNLIRWRKNFGNVVLIMFCSGPVERTALEWRLLYGRIFKTVIILSDLKNTDLAVEEGKLENVYKYMPKIFYRYSGADGFLFLQDNTILNYWNLLQADKTKLWITNEVPKSWSTVSTKDNSEEWFSKQAGMVKKVVSMMPVHFQVSYKNSVTSRKSVTLCSSEVFYIPRRFVADFVDLVNLVGNLEIHYKVAIPMFFQALDSPQNFDSVLSTMIYEEQLPSTNSSSLYSAKVPAVHPWSVTSEQEFIKLIRVMAEGDPLLMELV
;
A
#
# COMPACT_ATOMS: atom_id res chain seq x y z
N MET A 1 54.89 -21.16 25.41
CA MET A 1 55.45 -22.49 25.08
C MET A 1 54.43 -23.17 24.18
N PHE A 2 54.77 -23.33 22.89
CA PHE A 2 54.10 -24.03 21.76
C PHE A 2 52.64 -23.60 21.40
N VAL A 3 52.32 -22.90 20.28
CA VAL A 3 52.47 -23.19 18.81
C VAL A 3 51.51 -24.34 18.41
N GLN A 4 50.52 -24.23 17.50
CA GLN A 4 50.65 -23.92 16.05
C GLN A 4 49.29 -23.70 15.30
N GLU A 5 49.19 -22.55 14.62
CA GLU A 5 48.70 -22.22 13.26
C GLU A 5 47.57 -22.95 12.49
N ARG A 6 46.67 -22.17 11.84
CA ARG A 6 46.76 -21.78 10.40
C ARG A 6 45.70 -20.75 9.96
N ASN A 7 46.17 -19.66 9.33
CA ASN A 7 45.43 -18.70 8.49
C ASN A 7 45.74 -18.97 7.00
N GLY A 8 44.79 -18.76 6.09
CA GLY A 8 45.05 -18.61 4.63
C GLY A 8 45.33 -17.14 4.24
N PRO A 9 45.21 -16.72 2.97
CA PRO A 9 45.45 -17.39 1.67
C PRO A 9 46.45 -16.58 0.79
N LYS A 10 47.02 -17.15 -0.30
CA LYS A 10 47.65 -16.37 -1.39
C LYS A 10 47.55 -17.02 -2.77
N SER A 11 47.14 -16.21 -3.74
CA SER A 11 47.18 -16.39 -5.20
C SER A 11 48.60 -16.23 -5.77
N PRO A 12 48.89 -16.78 -6.98
CA PRO A 12 49.95 -16.23 -7.82
C PRO A 12 49.46 -15.75 -9.20
N LYS A 13 50.16 -14.72 -9.68
CA LYS A 13 49.99 -14.00 -10.94
C LYS A 13 51.29 -14.13 -11.75
N TYR A 14 51.15 -14.30 -13.07
CA TYR A 14 52.07 -13.98 -14.19
C TYR A 14 53.46 -14.63 -14.31
N SER A 15 53.76 -15.16 -15.50
CA SER A 15 54.67 -14.49 -16.45
C SER A 15 54.64 -15.13 -17.84
N HIS A 16 54.52 -14.27 -18.87
CA HIS A 16 54.80 -14.58 -20.27
C HIS A 16 56.28 -14.23 -20.56
N SER A 17 57.00 -15.07 -21.29
CA SER A 17 58.21 -14.65 -22.01
C SER A 17 58.18 -15.16 -23.46
N ASN A 18 58.27 -14.21 -24.37
CA ASN A 18 58.41 -14.36 -25.81
C ASN A 18 59.72 -15.05 -26.20
N SER A 19 59.68 -15.92 -27.20
CA SER A 19 60.77 -16.07 -28.16
C SER A 19 60.22 -16.06 -29.58
N ARG A 20 60.58 -15.02 -30.34
CA ARG A 20 60.48 -14.98 -31.80
C ARG A 20 61.78 -15.56 -32.34
N ALA A 21 61.68 -16.59 -33.19
CA ALA A 21 62.73 -16.94 -34.14
C ALA A 21 62.10 -16.94 -35.54
N SER A 22 62.81 -16.30 -36.47
CA SER A 22 62.40 -15.98 -37.83
C SER A 22 62.60 -17.13 -38.82
N LEU A 23 61.56 -17.36 -39.64
CA LEU A 23 61.53 -17.67 -41.08
C LEU A 23 62.52 -18.68 -41.70
N SER A 24 61.95 -19.77 -42.20
CA SER A 24 62.27 -20.32 -43.53
C SER A 24 60.99 -20.79 -44.24
N PHE A 25 60.60 -20.07 -45.30
CA PHE A 25 59.82 -20.58 -46.44
C PHE A 25 60.81 -21.29 -47.37
N ALA A 26 60.56 -22.37 -48.10
CA ALA A 26 59.41 -23.22 -48.48
C ALA A 26 60.06 -24.58 -48.94
N PRO A 27 59.43 -25.58 -49.62
CA PRO A 27 58.24 -25.52 -50.48
C PRO A 27 57.25 -26.71 -50.42
N ASN A 28 56.06 -26.48 -50.99
CA ASN A 28 55.16 -27.47 -51.60
C ASN A 28 54.69 -28.65 -50.74
N LEU A 29 53.64 -28.40 -49.92
CA LEU A 29 52.73 -29.46 -49.51
C LEU A 29 51.60 -29.56 -50.54
N ASP A 30 51.68 -30.61 -51.34
CA ASP A 30 50.69 -31.05 -52.30
C ASP A 30 49.31 -31.23 -51.63
N PHE A 31 48.32 -30.43 -52.01
CA PHE A 31 46.98 -30.47 -51.41
C PHE A 31 46.31 -31.83 -51.61
N SER A 32 46.70 -32.57 -52.66
CA SER A 32 46.26 -33.93 -52.94
C SER A 32 46.73 -34.93 -51.89
N SER A 33 48.00 -34.83 -51.45
CA SER A 33 48.55 -35.74 -50.43
C SER A 33 47.96 -35.46 -49.06
N TRP A 34 47.75 -34.19 -48.69
CA TRP A 34 47.14 -33.81 -47.42
C TRP A 34 45.68 -34.28 -47.29
N VAL A 35 44.89 -34.15 -48.36
CA VAL A 35 43.51 -34.66 -48.42
C VAL A 35 43.50 -36.19 -48.36
N SER A 36 44.44 -36.87 -49.02
CA SER A 36 44.53 -38.34 -48.99
C SER A 36 44.89 -38.88 -47.60
N GLU A 37 45.81 -38.24 -46.89
CA GLU A 37 46.24 -38.67 -45.54
C GLU A 37 45.20 -38.36 -44.46
N ASN A 38 44.37 -37.33 -44.67
CA ASN A 38 43.33 -36.92 -43.73
C ASN A 38 41.91 -37.28 -44.21
N LEU A 39 41.77 -38.09 -45.26
CA LEU A 39 40.48 -38.46 -45.85
C LEU A 39 39.57 -39.13 -44.82
N TYR A 40 40.12 -40.01 -43.99
CA TYR A 40 39.36 -40.65 -42.92
C TYR A 40 38.85 -39.63 -41.89
N LYS A 41 39.64 -38.62 -41.51
CA LYS A 41 39.21 -37.56 -40.59
C LYS A 41 38.13 -36.68 -41.20
N ILE A 42 38.27 -36.34 -42.48
CA ILE A 42 37.27 -35.54 -43.22
C ILE A 42 35.95 -36.32 -43.31
N VAL A 43 36.01 -37.60 -43.70
CA VAL A 43 34.83 -38.49 -43.75
C VAL A 43 34.19 -38.63 -42.37
N THR A 44 34.99 -38.75 -41.31
CA THR A 44 34.48 -38.86 -39.93
C THR A 44 33.77 -37.58 -39.49
N VAL A 45 34.33 -36.40 -39.81
CA VAL A 45 33.71 -35.09 -39.50
C VAL A 45 32.43 -34.89 -40.31
N VAL A 46 32.42 -35.24 -41.60
CA VAL A 46 31.23 -35.15 -42.45
C VAL A 46 30.13 -36.11 -41.95
N LEU A 47 30.49 -37.34 -41.57
CA LEU A 47 29.55 -38.29 -40.94
C LEU A 47 29.02 -37.74 -39.61
N LEU A 48 29.86 -37.12 -38.78
CA LEU A 48 29.42 -36.53 -37.53
C LEU A 48 28.42 -35.40 -37.77
N ILE A 49 28.73 -34.50 -38.72
CA ILE A 49 27.84 -33.40 -39.11
C ILE A 49 26.52 -33.94 -39.69
N ALA A 50 26.58 -34.96 -40.55
CA ALA A 50 25.40 -35.59 -41.11
C ALA A 50 24.57 -36.29 -40.03
N THR A 51 25.20 -36.94 -39.05
CA THR A 51 24.50 -37.59 -37.93
C THR A 51 23.84 -36.56 -37.01
N VAL A 52 24.51 -35.45 -36.71
CA VAL A 52 23.94 -34.35 -35.91
C VAL A 52 22.81 -33.66 -36.66
N ALA A 53 22.95 -33.43 -37.97
CA ALA A 53 21.90 -32.89 -38.81
C ALA A 53 20.70 -33.84 -38.91
N ALA A 54 20.94 -35.14 -39.07
CA ALA A 54 19.90 -36.16 -39.08
C ALA A 54 19.19 -36.25 -37.72
N LEU A 55 19.92 -36.14 -36.59
CA LEU A 55 19.33 -36.04 -35.25
C LEU A 55 18.50 -34.77 -35.07
N PHE A 56 18.94 -33.62 -35.59
CA PHE A 56 18.16 -32.38 -35.55
C PHE A 56 16.89 -32.47 -36.39
N VAL A 57 16.97 -33.09 -37.57
CA VAL A 57 15.83 -33.31 -38.46
C VAL A 57 14.87 -34.35 -37.88
N LEU A 58 15.38 -35.47 -37.34
CA LEU A 58 14.57 -36.49 -36.65
C LEU A 58 13.93 -35.95 -35.37
N ARG A 59 14.60 -35.06 -34.64
CA ARG A 59 14.04 -34.39 -33.46
C ARG A 59 12.95 -33.39 -33.87
N ASN A 60 13.16 -32.61 -34.94
CA ASN A 60 12.14 -31.69 -35.46
C ASN A 60 10.93 -32.42 -36.07
N ILE A 61 11.13 -33.55 -36.77
CA ILE A 61 10.04 -34.38 -37.33
C ILE A 61 9.32 -35.16 -36.21
N GLY A 62 10.06 -35.64 -35.21
CA GLY A 62 9.53 -36.25 -34.00
C GLY A 62 8.67 -35.26 -33.21
N ASP A 63 9.10 -34.01 -33.10
CA ASP A 63 8.34 -32.95 -32.45
C ASP A 63 7.10 -32.55 -33.27
N THR A 64 7.12 -32.55 -34.61
CA THR A 64 5.93 -32.23 -35.42
C THR A 64 4.91 -33.36 -35.47
N ALA A 65 5.35 -34.62 -35.57
CA ALA A 65 4.45 -35.78 -35.54
C ALA A 65 3.92 -36.04 -34.12
N ALA A 66 4.73 -35.81 -33.08
CA ALA A 66 4.25 -35.80 -31.70
C ALA A 66 3.33 -34.61 -31.45
N LEU A 67 3.63 -33.40 -31.93
CA LEU A 67 2.72 -32.24 -31.85
C LEU A 67 1.40 -32.49 -32.56
N LEU A 68 1.41 -33.10 -33.75
CA LEU A 68 0.18 -33.47 -34.45
C LEU A 68 -0.56 -34.58 -33.71
N CYS A 69 0.14 -35.57 -33.15
CA CYS A 69 -0.50 -36.61 -32.34
C CYS A 69 -1.05 -36.05 -31.02
N PHE A 70 -0.37 -35.05 -30.41
CA PHE A 70 -0.82 -34.30 -29.25
C PHE A 70 -1.91 -33.30 -29.59
N GLU A 71 -1.95 -32.69 -30.78
CA GLU A 71 -3.05 -31.84 -31.26
C GLU A 71 -4.25 -32.71 -31.59
N THR A 72 -4.05 -33.89 -32.16
CA THR A 72 -5.14 -34.84 -32.45
C THR A 72 -5.61 -35.56 -31.18
N GLN A 73 -4.73 -35.79 -30.19
CA GLN A 73 -5.10 -36.27 -28.84
C GLN A 73 -5.68 -35.15 -27.97
N ALA A 74 -5.28 -33.89 -28.15
CA ALA A 74 -5.85 -32.74 -27.47
C ALA A 74 -7.18 -32.31 -28.08
N GLN A 75 -7.39 -32.51 -29.39
CA GLN A 75 -8.71 -32.44 -30.04
C GLN A 75 -9.59 -33.65 -29.68
N ASN A 76 -8.99 -34.76 -29.23
CA ASN A 76 -9.68 -35.91 -28.64
C ASN A 76 -9.69 -35.89 -27.10
N LEU A 77 -9.26 -34.81 -26.43
CA LEU A 77 -9.65 -34.57 -25.04
C LEU A 77 -11.17 -34.51 -25.05
N GLU A 78 -11.79 -35.43 -24.33
CA GLU A 78 -13.24 -35.66 -24.30
C GLU A 78 -13.99 -34.34 -24.39
N LYS A 79 -14.73 -34.12 -25.49
CA LYS A 79 -15.68 -33.01 -25.57
C LYS A 79 -16.58 -33.10 -24.34
N ILE A 80 -16.38 -32.17 -23.41
CA ILE A 80 -17.17 -32.07 -22.19
C ILE A 80 -18.63 -32.05 -22.63
N ARG A 81 -19.44 -32.99 -22.14
CA ARG A 81 -20.84 -33.06 -22.51
C ARG A 81 -21.65 -32.29 -21.48
N MET A 82 -22.43 -31.33 -21.96
CA MET A 82 -23.37 -30.58 -21.14
C MET A 82 -24.43 -31.52 -20.53
N PRO A 83 -24.55 -31.62 -19.19
CA PRO A 83 -25.63 -32.37 -18.56
C PRO A 83 -26.99 -31.76 -18.89
N GLN A 84 -28.04 -32.57 -18.90
CA GLN A 84 -29.41 -32.08 -19.05
C GLN A 84 -30.06 -31.91 -17.67
N LEU A 85 -30.72 -30.77 -17.45
CA LEU A 85 -31.58 -30.59 -16.29
C LEU A 85 -32.90 -31.32 -16.53
N GLU A 86 -33.21 -32.29 -15.68
CA GLU A 86 -34.48 -32.99 -15.73
C GLU A 86 -35.63 -32.02 -15.37
N SER A 87 -36.70 -32.04 -16.16
CA SER A 87 -37.87 -31.21 -15.90
C SER A 87 -38.66 -31.65 -14.68
N THR A 88 -38.53 -32.93 -14.29
CA THR A 88 -39.23 -33.55 -13.17
C THR A 88 -38.23 -34.35 -12.34
N VAL A 89 -37.85 -33.84 -11.18
CA VAL A 89 -36.91 -34.50 -10.27
C VAL A 89 -37.69 -35.15 -9.13
N LYS A 90 -37.41 -36.42 -8.83
CA LYS A 90 -38.02 -37.13 -7.69
C LYS A 90 -37.67 -36.40 -6.39
N THR A 91 -38.71 -36.06 -5.62
CA THR A 91 -38.57 -35.43 -4.29
C THR A 91 -37.79 -36.33 -3.35
N ILE A 92 -36.86 -35.74 -2.61
CA ILE A 92 -36.11 -36.39 -1.53
C ILE A 92 -36.67 -35.85 -0.21
N SER A 93 -37.14 -36.75 0.64
CA SER A 93 -37.57 -36.45 2.00
C SER A 93 -36.70 -37.22 2.99
N ASP A 94 -36.24 -36.55 4.04
CA ASP A 94 -35.56 -37.22 5.14
C ASP A 94 -36.58 -38.06 5.93
N THR A 95 -36.47 -39.39 5.77
CA THR A 95 -37.26 -40.38 6.52
C THR A 95 -36.38 -41.25 7.41
N SER A 96 -35.06 -41.15 7.26
CA SER A 96 -34.08 -42.05 7.87
C SER A 96 -33.37 -41.41 9.06
N SER A 97 -33.19 -40.09 9.06
CA SER A 97 -32.46 -39.43 10.14
C SER A 97 -33.33 -39.29 11.40
N PRO A 98 -32.71 -39.27 12.60
CA PRO A 98 -33.40 -38.97 13.85
C PRO A 98 -34.06 -37.58 13.89
N TYR A 99 -33.73 -36.72 12.92
CA TYR A 99 -34.13 -35.32 12.87
C TYR A 99 -35.19 -35.05 11.79
N ALA A 100 -35.74 -36.09 11.15
CA ALA A 100 -36.71 -36.00 10.06
C ALA A 100 -37.87 -35.00 10.31
N SER A 101 -38.36 -34.88 11.55
CA SER A 101 -39.44 -33.96 11.93
C SER A 101 -38.98 -32.55 12.34
N PHE A 102 -37.68 -32.34 12.54
CA PHE A 102 -37.12 -31.07 12.99
C PHE A 102 -37.23 -30.00 11.90
N ARG A 103 -37.62 -28.78 12.26
CA ARG A 103 -37.68 -27.64 11.34
C ARG A 103 -37.10 -26.39 12.00
N SER A 104 -36.36 -25.60 11.23
CA SER A 104 -35.86 -24.28 11.65
C SER A 104 -35.67 -23.38 10.43
N GLU A 105 -35.83 -22.08 10.61
CA GLU A 105 -35.56 -21.10 9.54
C GLU A 105 -34.12 -20.58 9.55
N LYS A 106 -33.41 -20.66 10.69
CA LYS A 106 -32.08 -20.09 10.90
C LYS A 106 -31.10 -21.19 11.29
N TRP A 107 -30.10 -21.40 10.44
CA TRP A 107 -29.14 -22.50 10.57
C TRP A 107 -27.70 -22.00 10.59
N VAL A 108 -26.87 -22.58 11.44
CA VAL A 108 -25.41 -22.45 11.41
C VAL A 108 -24.85 -23.77 10.91
N VAL A 109 -24.17 -23.77 9.75
CA VAL A 109 -23.61 -24.99 9.17
C VAL A 109 -22.10 -24.96 9.30
N VAL A 110 -21.55 -26.01 9.92
CA VAL A 110 -20.14 -26.11 10.26
C VAL A 110 -19.60 -27.51 9.92
N SER A 111 -18.38 -27.58 9.38
CA SER A 111 -17.67 -28.85 9.22
C SER A 111 -16.86 -29.12 10.47
N VAL A 112 -16.82 -30.36 10.94
CA VAL A 112 -16.05 -30.75 12.13
C VAL A 112 -15.10 -31.89 11.79
N SER A 113 -13.84 -31.77 12.21
CA SER A 113 -12.80 -32.78 11.99
C SER A 113 -12.23 -33.33 13.30
N ASP A 114 -12.54 -32.71 14.43
CA ASP A 114 -12.03 -33.03 15.76
C ASP A 114 -13.16 -32.88 16.79
N TYR A 115 -12.89 -33.16 18.07
CA TYR A 115 -13.82 -32.96 19.17
C TYR A 115 -14.30 -31.50 19.25
N PRO A 116 -15.50 -31.26 19.82
CA PRO A 116 -16.08 -29.91 19.88
C PRO A 116 -15.14 -28.86 20.50
N SER A 117 -14.76 -27.88 19.68
CA SER A 117 -13.99 -26.71 20.10
C SER A 117 -14.80 -25.81 21.04
N ASP A 118 -14.12 -24.92 21.76
CA ASP A 118 -14.80 -23.93 22.61
C ASP A 118 -15.62 -22.92 21.79
N SER A 119 -15.14 -22.53 20.60
CA SER A 119 -15.88 -21.70 19.65
C SER A 119 -17.18 -22.39 19.22
N LEU A 120 -17.12 -23.69 18.90
CA LEU A 120 -18.31 -24.46 18.52
C LEU A 120 -19.31 -24.59 19.68
N LYS A 121 -18.85 -24.79 20.92
CA LYS A 121 -19.72 -24.78 22.12
C LYS A 121 -20.41 -23.44 22.32
N LYS A 122 -19.80 -22.31 21.92
CA LYS A 122 -20.43 -20.98 21.92
C LYS A 122 -21.46 -20.84 20.80
N LEU A 123 -21.17 -21.32 19.59
CA LEU A 123 -22.12 -21.28 18.46
C LEU A 123 -23.46 -21.96 18.80
N VAL A 124 -23.44 -23.08 19.54
CA VAL A 124 -24.67 -23.79 19.95
C VAL A 124 -25.54 -22.98 20.93
N LYS A 125 -24.98 -21.95 21.56
CA LYS A 125 -25.71 -21.07 22.49
C LYS A 125 -26.36 -19.87 21.81
N LEU A 126 -26.14 -19.68 20.50
CA LEU A 126 -26.75 -18.58 19.75
C LEU A 126 -28.28 -18.74 19.73
N LYS A 127 -28.97 -17.74 20.27
CA LYS A 127 -30.42 -17.78 20.43
C LYS A 127 -31.11 -17.77 19.06
N GLY A 128 -32.02 -18.72 18.85
CA GLY A 128 -32.84 -18.80 17.64
C GLY A 128 -32.12 -19.37 16.41
N TRP A 129 -30.89 -19.87 16.56
CA TRP A 129 -30.13 -20.52 15.49
C TRP A 129 -29.92 -22.00 15.82
N GLN A 130 -30.13 -22.88 14.82
CA GLN A 130 -29.81 -24.30 14.96
C GLN A 130 -28.44 -24.59 14.37
N VAL A 131 -27.51 -25.12 15.17
CA VAL A 131 -26.21 -25.59 14.70
C VAL A 131 -26.34 -26.98 14.06
N LEU A 132 -25.75 -27.13 12.87
CA LEU A 132 -25.63 -28.36 12.12
C LEU A 132 -24.14 -28.65 11.87
N ALA A 133 -23.61 -29.65 12.57
CA ALA A 133 -22.24 -30.12 12.45
C ALA A 133 -22.14 -31.28 11.45
N ILE A 134 -21.30 -31.12 10.44
CA ILE A 134 -21.08 -32.08 9.36
C ILE A 134 -19.74 -32.78 9.60
N GLY A 135 -19.79 -34.08 9.85
CA GLY A 135 -18.59 -34.90 10.03
C GLY A 135 -17.90 -35.24 8.71
N ASN A 136 -16.61 -35.53 8.81
CA ASN A 136 -15.77 -36.08 7.76
C ASN A 136 -15.04 -37.33 8.29
N SER A 137 -14.15 -37.93 7.51
CA SER A 137 -13.47 -39.16 7.92
C SER A 137 -12.48 -39.00 9.08
N LYS A 138 -12.15 -37.76 9.48
CA LYS A 138 -11.31 -37.47 10.66
C LYS A 138 -12.13 -37.29 11.93
N THR A 139 -13.43 -37.02 11.83
CA THR A 139 -14.27 -36.80 13.00
C THR A 139 -14.31 -38.04 13.91
N PRO A 140 -14.10 -37.89 15.23
CA PRO A 140 -14.23 -39.00 16.18
C PRO A 140 -15.59 -39.71 16.07
N SER A 141 -15.61 -41.03 16.22
CA SER A 141 -16.85 -41.82 16.10
C SER A 141 -17.84 -41.60 17.25
N ASP A 142 -17.35 -41.17 18.41
CA ASP A 142 -18.11 -40.82 19.61
C ASP A 142 -18.41 -39.31 19.71
N TRP A 143 -18.21 -38.57 18.62
CA TRP A 143 -18.44 -37.13 18.57
C TRP A 143 -19.88 -36.79 18.97
N SER A 144 -20.03 -35.89 19.94
CA SER A 144 -21.33 -35.39 20.36
C SER A 144 -21.24 -33.99 20.96
N LEU A 145 -22.25 -33.18 20.70
CA LEU A 145 -22.39 -31.85 21.29
C LEU A 145 -23.87 -31.54 21.51
N LYS A 146 -24.26 -31.37 22.78
CA LYS A 146 -25.65 -31.07 23.15
C LYS A 146 -26.09 -29.74 22.52
N GLY A 147 -27.19 -29.78 21.77
CA GLY A 147 -27.77 -28.63 21.08
C GLY A 147 -27.35 -28.47 19.61
N ALA A 148 -26.37 -29.25 19.15
CA ALA A 148 -26.05 -29.38 17.74
C ALA A 148 -26.76 -30.61 17.13
N ILE A 149 -27.17 -30.48 15.87
CA ILE A 149 -27.50 -31.64 15.03
C ILE A 149 -26.17 -32.11 14.42
N PHE A 150 -25.85 -33.39 14.60
CA PHE A 150 -24.66 -34.00 14.00
C PHE A 150 -25.06 -34.94 12.88
N LEU A 151 -24.37 -34.84 11.75
CA LEU A 151 -24.47 -35.77 10.63
C LEU A 151 -23.11 -36.45 10.40
N SER A 152 -22.99 -37.71 10.86
CA SER A 152 -21.85 -38.58 10.55
C SER A 152 -21.79 -38.94 9.06
N LEU A 153 -20.70 -39.55 8.59
CA LEU A 153 -20.60 -40.01 7.21
C LEU A 153 -21.70 -41.02 6.84
N GLU A 154 -22.03 -41.91 7.78
CA GLU A 154 -23.09 -42.92 7.62
C GLU A 154 -24.47 -42.26 7.53
N GLN A 155 -24.74 -41.27 8.39
CA GLN A 155 -25.99 -40.52 8.35
C GLN A 155 -26.11 -39.70 7.06
N GLN A 156 -25.02 -39.08 6.60
CA GLN A 156 -24.97 -38.37 5.32
C GLN A 156 -25.34 -39.31 4.16
N ALA A 157 -24.78 -40.53 4.13
CA ALA A 157 -25.05 -41.52 3.09
C ALA A 157 -26.53 -41.96 3.00
N GLN A 158 -27.27 -41.87 4.11
CA GLN A 158 -28.67 -42.27 4.21
C GLN A 158 -29.66 -41.19 3.74
N LEU A 159 -29.20 -39.97 3.44
CA LEU A 159 -30.06 -38.86 3.01
C LEU A 159 -30.48 -38.96 1.53
N GLY A 160 -29.80 -39.78 0.73
CA GLY A 160 -30.16 -40.04 -0.67
C GLY A 160 -29.89 -38.87 -1.63
N PHE A 161 -29.06 -37.90 -1.23
CA PHE A 161 -28.66 -36.79 -2.11
C PHE A 161 -27.68 -37.26 -3.19
N ARG A 162 -27.85 -36.77 -4.42
CA ARG A 162 -26.99 -37.08 -5.57
C ARG A 162 -25.57 -36.53 -5.40
N VAL A 163 -25.43 -35.38 -4.72
CA VAL A 163 -24.12 -34.76 -4.49
C VAL A 163 -23.13 -35.66 -3.74
N LEU A 164 -23.62 -36.64 -2.97
CA LEU A 164 -22.80 -37.55 -2.17
C LEU A 164 -21.80 -38.36 -3.01
N GLU A 165 -22.12 -38.65 -4.27
CA GLU A 165 -21.25 -39.42 -5.18
C GLU A 165 -19.94 -38.70 -5.52
N TYR A 166 -19.89 -37.38 -5.35
CA TYR A 166 -18.75 -36.55 -5.77
C TYR A 166 -17.89 -36.07 -4.61
N LEU A 167 -18.41 -36.14 -3.38
CA LEU A 167 -17.83 -35.50 -2.21
C LEU A 167 -16.68 -36.33 -1.61
N PRO A 168 -15.48 -35.76 -1.45
CA PRO A 168 -14.37 -36.43 -0.78
C PRO A 168 -14.70 -36.73 0.69
N TYR A 169 -14.13 -37.80 1.25
CA TYR A 169 -14.37 -38.21 2.64
C TYR A 169 -13.75 -37.27 3.68
N ASP A 170 -12.54 -36.76 3.42
CA ASP A 170 -11.77 -35.86 4.30
C ASP A 170 -11.78 -34.44 3.75
N SER A 171 -12.92 -33.73 3.87
CA SER A 171 -13.00 -32.33 3.41
C SER A 171 -14.16 -31.58 4.02
N TYR A 172 -13.98 -30.27 4.25
CA TYR A 172 -15.05 -29.37 4.66
C TYR A 172 -16.09 -29.15 3.55
N VAL A 173 -15.76 -29.46 2.30
CA VAL A 173 -16.67 -29.33 1.14
C VAL A 173 -17.95 -30.16 1.32
N ARG A 174 -17.92 -31.16 2.23
CA ARG A 174 -19.10 -31.90 2.71
C ARG A 174 -20.17 -31.02 3.35
N LYS A 175 -19.89 -29.77 3.73
CA LYS A 175 -20.92 -28.78 4.10
C LYS A 175 -22.02 -28.65 3.06
N SER A 176 -21.75 -28.97 1.79
CA SER A 176 -22.77 -29.08 0.73
C SER A 176 -23.96 -29.99 1.14
N VAL A 177 -23.70 -31.11 1.83
CA VAL A 177 -24.75 -31.98 2.39
C VAL A 177 -25.54 -31.27 3.48
N GLY A 178 -24.83 -30.56 4.37
CA GLY A 178 -25.44 -29.78 5.44
C GLY A 178 -26.33 -28.66 4.92
N TYR A 179 -25.95 -28.00 3.83
CA TYR A 179 -26.79 -26.99 3.20
C TYR A 179 -28.09 -27.59 2.66
N LEU A 180 -28.03 -28.69 1.92
CA LEU A 180 -29.24 -29.38 1.42
C LEU A 180 -30.14 -29.85 2.56
N PHE A 181 -29.54 -30.42 3.61
CA PHE A 181 -30.26 -30.82 4.81
C PHE A 181 -30.96 -29.62 5.46
N ALA A 182 -30.25 -28.51 5.70
CA ALA A 182 -30.85 -27.31 6.27
C ALA A 182 -32.01 -26.78 5.41
N ILE A 183 -31.85 -26.75 4.08
CA ILE A 183 -32.89 -26.32 3.12
C ILE A 183 -34.11 -27.23 3.20
N GLN A 184 -33.91 -28.54 3.17
CA GLN A 184 -34.98 -29.55 3.32
C GLN A 184 -35.73 -29.41 4.65
N HIS A 185 -35.03 -28.98 5.71
CA HIS A 185 -35.58 -28.75 7.04
C HIS A 185 -36.04 -27.30 7.29
N GLY A 186 -36.30 -26.54 6.21
CA GLY A 186 -37.01 -25.25 6.28
C GLY A 186 -36.13 -24.01 6.37
N ALA A 187 -34.82 -24.12 6.13
CA ALA A 187 -33.93 -22.97 6.19
C ALA A 187 -34.41 -21.81 5.32
N LYS A 188 -34.29 -20.61 5.87
CA LYS A 188 -34.44 -19.32 5.18
C LYS A 188 -33.14 -18.52 5.23
N LYS A 189 -32.32 -18.75 6.26
CA LYS A 189 -31.01 -18.15 6.47
C LYS A 189 -30.02 -19.24 6.88
N ILE A 190 -28.87 -19.28 6.23
CA ILE A 190 -27.76 -20.19 6.55
C ILE A 190 -26.53 -19.33 6.84
N PHE A 191 -25.99 -19.44 8.05
CA PHE A 191 -24.66 -18.94 8.40
C PHE A 191 -23.64 -20.05 8.12
N ASP A 192 -22.85 -19.85 7.08
CA ASP A 192 -21.74 -20.71 6.66
C ASP A 192 -20.53 -20.40 7.55
N ALA A 193 -20.29 -21.27 8.55
CA ALA A 193 -19.35 -21.06 9.64
C ALA A 193 -18.16 -22.04 9.61
N ASP A 194 -17.04 -21.65 10.25
CA ASP A 194 -16.04 -22.60 10.75
C ASP A 194 -16.22 -22.86 12.24
N ASP A 195 -15.60 -23.92 12.74
CA ASP A 195 -15.62 -24.31 14.15
C ASP A 195 -14.58 -23.56 14.99
N ARG A 196 -14.01 -22.45 14.48
CA ARG A 196 -12.93 -21.70 15.14
C ARG A 196 -13.32 -20.26 15.46
N GLY A 197 -14.27 -19.68 14.72
CA GLY A 197 -14.78 -18.34 14.92
C GLY A 197 -15.75 -18.22 16.08
N GLU A 198 -15.52 -17.23 16.94
CA GLU A 198 -16.48 -16.83 17.98
C GLU A 198 -17.28 -15.63 17.49
N VAL A 199 -18.62 -15.72 17.50
CA VAL A 199 -19.48 -14.58 17.15
C VAL A 199 -19.35 -13.49 18.21
N ILE A 200 -18.95 -12.30 17.80
CA ILE A 200 -18.75 -11.16 18.71
C ILE A 200 -20.10 -10.81 19.35
N GLY A 201 -20.15 -10.68 20.67
CA GLY A 201 -21.38 -10.32 21.40
C GLY A 201 -22.52 -11.36 21.34
N ASP A 202 -22.22 -12.59 20.92
CA ASP A 202 -23.11 -13.77 20.94
C ASP A 202 -24.46 -13.58 20.20
N ASP A 203 -24.51 -12.71 19.19
CA ASP A 203 -25.74 -12.41 18.46
C ASP A 203 -25.47 -12.03 16.99
N LEU A 204 -25.77 -12.94 16.07
CA LEU A 204 -25.65 -12.71 14.63
C LEU A 204 -26.59 -11.60 14.13
N GLY A 205 -27.72 -11.36 14.79
CA GLY A 205 -28.71 -10.34 14.39
C GLY A 205 -28.29 -8.91 14.71
N LYS A 206 -27.29 -8.72 15.59
CA LYS A 206 -26.68 -7.40 15.82
C LYS A 206 -25.78 -7.01 14.66
N HIS A 207 -25.04 -7.98 14.13
CA HIS A 207 -24.00 -7.79 13.13
C HIS A 207 -24.49 -7.86 11.69
N PHE A 208 -25.37 -8.82 11.39
CA PHE A 208 -25.87 -9.06 10.04
C PHE A 208 -27.33 -8.62 9.88
N ASP A 209 -27.72 -8.32 8.65
CA ASP A 209 -29.12 -8.09 8.30
C ASP A 209 -29.83 -9.45 8.13
N VAL A 210 -30.31 -10.00 9.25
CA VAL A 210 -30.99 -11.31 9.27
C VAL A 210 -32.38 -11.24 8.64
N GLU A 211 -33.07 -10.10 8.70
CA GLU A 211 -34.34 -9.88 8.00
C GLU A 211 -34.15 -8.82 6.91
N LEU A 212 -34.47 -9.17 5.67
CA LEU A 212 -34.32 -8.28 4.49
C LEU A 212 -35.64 -7.67 4.03
N ILE A 213 -36.77 -8.21 4.46
CA ILE A 213 -38.12 -7.80 4.06
C ILE A 213 -39.02 -7.77 5.31
N GLY A 214 -39.97 -6.84 5.35
CA GLY A 214 -40.98 -6.72 6.42
C GLY A 214 -40.59 -5.75 7.53
N GLU A 215 -41.38 -5.70 8.60
CA GLU A 215 -41.21 -4.75 9.73
C GLU A 215 -39.86 -4.91 10.46
N GLY A 216 -39.25 -6.10 10.39
CA GLY A 216 -37.93 -6.38 10.96
C GLY A 216 -36.75 -6.01 10.07
N ALA A 217 -36.99 -5.59 8.82
CA ALA A 217 -35.91 -5.24 7.89
C ALA A 217 -35.35 -3.85 8.16
N ARG A 218 -34.02 -3.75 8.29
CA ARG A 218 -33.34 -2.46 8.40
C ARG A 218 -33.43 -1.76 7.04
N GLN A 219 -34.24 -0.70 6.92
CA GLN A 219 -34.40 0.09 5.69
C GLN A 219 -33.29 1.14 5.48
N GLU A 220 -32.14 0.94 6.10
CA GLU A 220 -31.01 1.86 6.01
C GLU A 220 -30.41 1.85 4.58
N THR A 221 -29.93 3.02 4.15
CA THR A 221 -29.05 3.08 2.97
C THR A 221 -27.73 2.39 3.29
N ILE A 222 -27.18 1.71 2.29
CA ILE A 222 -25.92 0.98 2.37
C ILE A 222 -24.94 1.71 1.47
N LEU A 223 -23.73 2.00 1.98
CA LEU A 223 -22.66 2.52 1.12
C LEU A 223 -22.32 1.50 0.05
N GLN A 224 -22.07 1.93 -1.17
CA GLN A 224 -21.66 1.09 -2.29
C GLN A 224 -20.36 1.63 -2.87
N TYR A 225 -19.44 0.73 -3.20
CA TYR A 225 -18.20 1.11 -3.89
C TYR A 225 -18.48 1.84 -5.20
N SER A 226 -17.64 2.80 -5.56
CA SER A 226 -17.78 3.54 -6.81
C SER A 226 -17.66 2.61 -8.02
N HIS A 227 -18.60 2.77 -8.96
CA HIS A 227 -18.58 2.13 -10.27
C HIS A 227 -18.09 3.05 -11.40
N GLU A 228 -17.49 4.19 -11.06
CA GLU A 228 -17.02 5.17 -12.04
C GLU A 228 -15.92 4.59 -12.95
N ASN A 229 -15.01 3.80 -12.38
CA ASN A 229 -13.94 3.15 -13.14
C ASN A 229 -14.39 1.75 -13.61
N PRO A 230 -14.74 1.55 -14.90
CA PRO A 230 -15.20 0.26 -15.39
C PRO A 230 -14.10 -0.81 -15.42
N ASN A 231 -12.82 -0.40 -15.35
CA ASN A 231 -11.68 -1.33 -15.34
C ASN A 231 -11.43 -1.93 -13.94
N ARG A 232 -12.06 -1.39 -12.89
CA ARG A 232 -11.91 -1.88 -11.52
C ARG A 232 -12.91 -3.00 -11.23
N THR A 233 -12.47 -4.24 -11.44
CA THR A 233 -13.30 -5.43 -11.31
C THR A 233 -13.21 -6.12 -9.94
N ILE A 234 -12.30 -5.68 -9.07
CA ILE A 234 -12.10 -6.25 -7.74
C ILE A 234 -11.67 -5.18 -6.74
N VAL A 235 -11.96 -5.42 -5.46
CA VAL A 235 -11.55 -4.54 -4.35
C VAL A 235 -11.03 -5.35 -3.17
N ASN A 236 -10.12 -4.76 -2.41
CA ASN A 236 -9.77 -5.22 -1.07
C ASN A 236 -10.72 -4.57 -0.04
N PRO A 237 -11.68 -5.31 0.54
CA PRO A 237 -12.64 -4.75 1.48
C PRO A 237 -11.99 -4.33 2.80
N TYR A 238 -10.88 -4.97 3.21
CA TYR A 238 -10.24 -4.73 4.51
C TYR A 238 -9.77 -3.28 4.69
N ILE A 239 -9.46 -2.58 3.59
CA ILE A 239 -9.11 -1.16 3.59
C ILE A 239 -10.27 -0.30 4.12
N HIS A 240 -11.50 -0.61 3.73
CA HIS A 240 -12.70 0.10 4.19
C HIS A 240 -12.91 -0.04 5.71
N PHE A 241 -12.48 -1.16 6.28
CA PHE A 241 -12.56 -1.45 7.70
C PHE A 241 -11.22 -1.18 8.42
N GLY A 242 -10.41 -0.30 7.84
CA GLY A 242 -9.25 0.31 8.49
C GLY A 242 -7.90 -0.40 8.33
N GLN A 243 -7.90 -1.58 7.72
CA GLN A 243 -6.71 -2.41 7.52
C GLN A 243 -6.15 -2.26 6.10
N ARG A 244 -5.19 -1.35 5.92
CA ARG A 244 -4.65 -1.03 4.59
C ARG A 244 -3.70 -2.08 4.03
N SER A 245 -2.91 -2.74 4.88
CA SER A 245 -1.89 -3.69 4.45
C SER A 245 -2.31 -5.16 4.51
N VAL A 246 -3.53 -5.43 4.96
CA VAL A 246 -4.09 -6.78 5.07
C VAL A 246 -5.01 -7.01 3.87
N TRP A 247 -4.99 -8.19 3.29
CA TRP A 247 -5.87 -8.55 2.18
C TRP A 247 -6.53 -9.91 2.39
N PRO A 248 -7.75 -10.12 1.86
CA PRO A 248 -8.42 -11.39 1.95
C PRO A 248 -7.78 -12.46 1.05
N ARG A 249 -7.81 -13.71 1.51
CA ARG A 249 -7.47 -14.87 0.67
C ARG A 249 -8.33 -14.87 -0.59
N GLY A 250 -7.69 -15.05 -1.75
CA GLY A 250 -8.37 -15.00 -3.04
C GLY A 250 -8.44 -13.61 -3.67
N LEU A 251 -7.81 -12.58 -3.08
CA LEU A 251 -7.49 -11.36 -3.82
C LEU A 251 -6.33 -11.66 -4.80
N PRO A 252 -6.42 -11.29 -6.10
CA PRO A 252 -5.30 -11.41 -7.02
C PRO A 252 -4.09 -10.65 -6.48
N LEU A 253 -2.92 -11.31 -6.51
CA LEU A 253 -1.69 -10.73 -5.94
C LEU A 253 -1.28 -9.43 -6.63
N GLU A 254 -1.64 -9.25 -7.91
CA GLU A 254 -1.42 -8.00 -8.64
C GLU A 254 -2.20 -6.80 -8.08
N ASN A 255 -3.29 -7.04 -7.32
CA ASN A 255 -4.11 -5.99 -6.71
C ASN A 255 -3.76 -5.73 -5.24
N VAL A 256 -2.91 -6.56 -4.61
CA VAL A 256 -2.53 -6.42 -3.19
C VAL A 256 -1.80 -5.09 -2.90
N GLY A 257 -1.13 -4.51 -3.89
CA GLY A 257 -0.43 -3.23 -3.75
C GLY A 257 -1.32 -1.99 -3.69
N GLU A 258 -2.63 -2.13 -3.91
CA GLU A 258 -3.59 -1.02 -3.84
C GLU A 258 -3.96 -0.72 -2.37
N LEU A 259 -3.36 0.32 -1.77
CA LEU A 259 -3.54 0.66 -0.35
C LEU A 259 -4.44 1.89 -0.12
N GLY A 260 -4.95 2.50 -1.20
CA GLY A 260 -5.80 3.69 -1.15
C GLY A 260 -7.19 3.37 -0.61
N HIS A 261 -7.72 4.23 0.26
CA HIS A 261 -9.15 4.19 0.59
C HIS A 261 -9.96 4.73 -0.58
N GLU A 262 -11.26 4.46 -0.58
CA GLU A 262 -12.15 4.97 -1.60
C GLU A 262 -12.28 6.49 -1.47
N GLU A 263 -12.15 7.22 -2.58
CA GLU A 263 -12.33 8.68 -2.58
C GLU A 263 -13.78 9.07 -2.24
N PHE A 264 -14.74 8.30 -2.78
CA PHE A 264 -16.15 8.47 -2.48
C PHE A 264 -16.92 7.16 -2.71
N TYR A 265 -18.04 7.02 -2.02
CA TYR A 265 -19.01 5.94 -2.18
C TYR A 265 -20.29 6.46 -2.84
N THR A 266 -21.10 5.56 -3.38
CA THR A 266 -22.51 5.80 -3.68
C THR A 266 -23.38 5.16 -2.60
N GLU A 267 -24.70 5.30 -2.69
CA GLU A 267 -25.64 4.64 -1.77
C GLU A 267 -26.64 3.77 -2.51
N VAL A 268 -27.01 2.64 -1.90
CA VAL A 268 -28.08 1.76 -2.38
C VAL A 268 -29.04 1.40 -1.25
N PHE A 269 -30.31 1.15 -1.58
CA PHE A 269 -31.29 0.67 -0.60
C PHE A 269 -31.06 -0.79 -0.25
N GLY A 270 -31.18 -1.12 1.04
CA GLY A 270 -31.16 -2.50 1.51
C GLY A 270 -32.33 -3.37 0.99
N GLY A 271 -32.25 -4.67 1.25
CA GLY A 271 -33.26 -5.68 0.91
C GLY A 271 -32.79 -6.72 -0.13
N LYS A 272 -31.61 -6.52 -0.74
CA LYS A 272 -31.06 -7.41 -1.78
C LYS A 272 -29.66 -7.95 -1.48
N GLN A 273 -29.18 -7.75 -0.26
CA GLN A 273 -27.94 -8.31 0.29
C GLN A 273 -28.07 -9.80 0.61
N PHE A 274 -28.33 -10.62 -0.42
CA PHE A 274 -28.61 -12.05 -0.26
C PHE A 274 -27.37 -12.87 0.15
N ILE A 275 -26.17 -12.33 -0.05
CA ILE A 275 -24.91 -12.88 0.44
C ILE A 275 -24.24 -11.79 1.29
N GLN A 276 -23.95 -12.10 2.54
CA GLN A 276 -23.39 -11.17 3.51
C GLN A 276 -22.09 -11.75 4.06
N GLN A 277 -20.96 -11.14 3.71
CA GLN A 277 -19.64 -11.54 4.19
C GLN A 277 -19.29 -10.72 5.44
N GLY A 278 -19.04 -11.36 6.57
CA GLY A 278 -18.53 -10.70 7.76
C GLY A 278 -17.01 -10.66 7.80
N ILE A 279 -16.46 -9.66 8.49
CA ILE A 279 -15.02 -9.62 8.81
C ILE A 279 -14.73 -10.37 10.11
N SER A 280 -13.54 -10.94 10.20
CA SER A 280 -13.04 -11.63 11.38
C SER A 280 -11.89 -10.85 12.01
N ASN A 281 -12.05 -10.44 13.27
CA ASN A 281 -10.94 -9.99 14.11
C ASN A 281 -10.03 -11.18 14.47
N GLY A 282 -8.81 -10.89 14.96
CA GLY A 282 -7.80 -11.88 15.30
C GLY A 282 -7.03 -12.34 14.06
N LEU A 283 -7.34 -13.55 13.57
CA LEU A 283 -6.85 -14.08 12.30
C LEU A 283 -7.95 -14.00 11.22
N PRO A 284 -8.02 -12.91 10.43
CA PRO A 284 -8.92 -12.80 9.29
C PRO A 284 -8.64 -13.87 8.23
N ASP A 285 -9.52 -13.97 7.22
CA ASP A 285 -9.21 -14.83 6.06
C ASP A 285 -8.06 -14.19 5.30
N VAL A 286 -6.88 -14.78 5.36
CA VAL A 286 -5.66 -14.30 4.69
C VAL A 286 -5.01 -15.49 4.00
N ASP A 287 -4.36 -15.24 2.87
CA ASP A 287 -3.63 -16.29 2.16
C ASP A 287 -2.30 -16.64 2.85
N SER A 288 -1.73 -17.76 2.43
CA SER A 288 -0.43 -18.22 2.91
C SER A 288 0.70 -17.22 2.65
N VAL A 289 0.63 -16.44 1.57
CA VAL A 289 1.65 -15.42 1.25
C VAL A 289 1.64 -14.33 2.32
N PHE A 290 0.47 -13.78 2.66
CA PHE A 290 0.32 -12.84 3.76
C PHE A 290 0.80 -13.48 5.06
N TYR A 291 0.27 -14.65 5.41
CA TYR A 291 0.54 -15.27 6.71
C TYR A 291 2.04 -15.49 6.92
N PHE A 292 2.72 -16.16 5.97
CA PHE A 292 4.13 -16.51 6.12
C PHE A 292 5.08 -15.31 5.95
N THR A 293 4.69 -14.27 5.22
CA THR A 293 5.53 -13.07 5.10
C THR A 293 5.33 -12.08 6.24
N ARG A 294 4.17 -12.08 6.91
CA ARG A 294 3.86 -11.07 7.94
C ARG A 294 3.98 -11.59 9.38
N LYS A 295 4.03 -12.91 9.58
CA LYS A 295 4.10 -13.50 10.91
C LYS A 295 5.51 -13.37 11.50
N SER A 296 5.65 -12.61 12.58
CA SER A 296 6.90 -12.45 13.33
C SER A 296 7.10 -13.61 14.32
N GLY A 297 7.71 -14.70 13.86
CA GLY A 297 8.06 -15.84 14.73
C GLY A 297 6.86 -16.55 15.38
N LEU A 298 6.83 -16.60 16.72
CA LEU A 298 5.84 -17.35 17.52
C LEU A 298 4.61 -16.53 17.93
N GLU A 299 4.58 -15.22 17.66
CA GLU A 299 3.45 -14.39 18.07
C GLU A 299 2.21 -14.69 17.22
N ALA A 300 1.06 -14.75 17.89
CA ALA A 300 -0.23 -14.95 17.27
C ALA A 300 -0.71 -13.62 16.66
N PHE A 301 -1.27 -13.67 15.45
CA PHE A 301 -1.96 -12.50 14.90
C PHE A 301 -3.19 -12.12 15.75
N ASP A 302 -3.27 -10.84 16.13
CA ASP A 302 -4.48 -10.21 16.67
C ASP A 302 -4.83 -8.94 15.88
N ILE A 303 -5.28 -9.14 14.63
CA ILE A 303 -5.65 -8.05 13.72
C ILE A 303 -7.03 -7.51 14.10
N ARG A 304 -7.12 -6.19 14.27
CA ARG A 304 -8.36 -5.47 14.61
C ARG A 304 -8.82 -4.63 13.43
N PHE A 305 -10.12 -4.59 13.22
CA PHE A 305 -10.77 -3.78 12.19
C PHE A 305 -11.71 -2.76 12.85
N ASP A 306 -12.14 -1.78 12.08
CA ASP A 306 -13.07 -0.74 12.53
C ASP A 306 -14.48 -1.32 12.75
N ASP A 307 -14.89 -1.44 14.01
CA ASP A 307 -16.23 -1.92 14.41
C ASP A 307 -17.35 -0.88 14.12
N HIS A 308 -16.98 0.38 13.87
CA HIS A 308 -17.92 1.48 13.61
C HIS A 308 -18.05 1.83 12.11
N ALA A 309 -17.22 1.26 11.26
CA ALA A 309 -17.34 1.43 9.82
C ALA A 309 -18.73 0.94 9.34
N PRO A 310 -19.38 1.64 8.39
CA PRO A 310 -20.63 1.18 7.81
C PRO A 310 -20.41 -0.11 6.99
N LYS A 311 -21.46 -0.92 6.84
CA LYS A 311 -21.45 -2.02 5.88
C LYS A 311 -21.38 -1.47 4.44
N VAL A 312 -20.69 -2.19 3.55
CA VAL A 312 -20.43 -1.73 2.18
C VAL A 312 -20.83 -2.78 1.13
N ALA A 313 -21.61 -2.35 0.14
CA ALA A 313 -22.11 -3.16 -0.96
C ALA A 313 -21.17 -3.12 -2.18
N LEU A 314 -21.14 -4.23 -2.91
CA LEU A 314 -20.39 -4.35 -4.15
C LEU A 314 -21.32 -4.04 -5.33
N PRO A 315 -20.99 -3.06 -6.19
CA PRO A 315 -21.74 -2.83 -7.41
C PRO A 315 -21.54 -4.01 -8.38
N GLN A 316 -22.44 -4.13 -9.36
CA GLN A 316 -22.25 -5.08 -10.47
C GLN A 316 -20.85 -4.86 -11.10
N GLY A 317 -20.22 -5.91 -11.62
CA GLY A 317 -18.90 -5.84 -12.27
C GLY A 317 -17.71 -5.66 -11.34
N THR A 318 -17.92 -5.38 -10.06
CA THR A 318 -16.89 -5.38 -9.02
C THR A 318 -17.14 -6.55 -8.08
N MET A 319 -16.11 -7.33 -7.79
CA MET A 319 -16.21 -8.55 -6.97
C MET A 319 -15.31 -8.47 -5.75
N VAL A 320 -15.55 -9.37 -4.79
CA VAL A 320 -14.74 -9.54 -3.57
C VAL A 320 -14.60 -11.04 -3.26
N PRO A 321 -13.50 -11.51 -2.65
CA PRO A 321 -13.47 -12.89 -2.15
C PRO A 321 -14.56 -13.14 -1.11
N VAL A 322 -15.24 -14.29 -1.19
CA VAL A 322 -16.26 -14.72 -0.23
C VAL A 322 -15.89 -16.10 0.31
N ASN A 323 -15.85 -16.25 1.63
CA ASN A 323 -15.36 -17.44 2.29
C ASN A 323 -16.48 -18.32 2.84
N SER A 324 -16.10 -19.53 3.27
CA SER A 324 -16.99 -20.49 3.94
C SER A 324 -16.75 -20.56 5.44
N PHE A 325 -16.58 -19.43 6.12
CA PHE A 325 -16.55 -19.46 7.59
C PHE A 325 -17.19 -18.27 8.30
N ASN A 326 -17.53 -17.19 7.60
CA ASN A 326 -18.20 -16.06 8.20
C ASN A 326 -19.16 -15.39 7.19
N THR A 327 -20.09 -16.18 6.64
CA THR A 327 -20.95 -15.71 5.54
C THR A 327 -22.39 -16.11 5.77
N ILE A 328 -23.33 -15.16 5.71
CA ILE A 328 -24.76 -15.44 5.70
C ILE A 328 -25.27 -15.50 4.26
N TYR A 329 -25.96 -16.59 3.95
CA TYR A 329 -26.77 -16.75 2.75
C TYR A 329 -28.25 -16.67 3.11
N HIS A 330 -28.99 -15.84 2.37
CA HIS A 330 -30.44 -15.83 2.38
C HIS A 330 -30.99 -16.82 1.37
N SER A 331 -32.23 -17.27 1.57
CA SER A 331 -32.85 -18.29 0.71
C SER A 331 -32.75 -17.97 -0.78
N SER A 332 -32.87 -16.71 -1.18
CA SER A 332 -32.72 -16.28 -2.59
C SER A 332 -31.37 -16.65 -3.23
N ALA A 333 -30.33 -16.92 -2.44
CA ALA A 333 -28.98 -17.23 -2.89
C ALA A 333 -28.51 -18.65 -2.50
N PHE A 334 -29.38 -19.53 -2.00
CA PHE A 334 -28.96 -20.88 -1.58
C PHE A 334 -28.38 -21.73 -2.70
N TRP A 335 -28.78 -21.51 -3.95
CA TRP A 335 -28.13 -22.14 -5.10
C TRP A 335 -26.61 -21.84 -5.18
N GLY A 336 -26.18 -20.72 -4.61
CA GLY A 336 -24.79 -20.27 -4.54
C GLY A 336 -23.96 -20.89 -3.42
N LEU A 337 -24.52 -21.79 -2.60
CA LEU A 337 -23.81 -22.46 -1.51
C LEU A 337 -22.90 -23.63 -1.97
N MET A 338 -23.01 -24.05 -3.22
CA MET A 338 -22.28 -25.19 -3.79
C MET A 338 -20.76 -24.98 -3.74
N LEU A 339 -20.04 -25.88 -3.08
CA LEU A 339 -18.58 -25.85 -2.98
C LEU A 339 -17.95 -26.79 -4.03
N PRO A 340 -17.19 -26.28 -5.02
CA PRO A 340 -16.49 -27.10 -6.02
C PRO A 340 -15.59 -28.17 -5.39
N VAL A 341 -15.55 -29.35 -6.01
CA VAL A 341 -14.93 -30.58 -5.53
C VAL A 341 -13.70 -31.02 -6.33
N SER A 342 -13.40 -30.42 -7.49
CA SER A 342 -12.22 -30.79 -8.30
C SER A 342 -11.03 -29.84 -8.16
N VAL A 343 -11.25 -28.67 -7.54
CA VAL A 343 -10.21 -27.70 -7.21
C VAL A 343 -9.66 -27.97 -5.81
N SER A 344 -8.55 -27.34 -5.44
CA SER A 344 -8.03 -27.46 -4.07
C SER A 344 -9.08 -27.04 -3.03
N THR A 345 -9.07 -27.70 -1.86
CA THR A 345 -9.98 -27.38 -0.75
C THR A 345 -9.86 -25.91 -0.34
N MET A 346 -8.66 -25.31 -0.44
CA MET A 346 -8.45 -23.88 -0.17
C MET A 346 -8.95 -22.96 -1.27
N ALA A 347 -9.16 -23.43 -2.51
CA ALA A 347 -9.71 -22.63 -3.60
C ALA A 347 -11.25 -22.70 -3.67
N SER A 348 -11.84 -23.78 -3.14
CA SER A 348 -13.26 -24.13 -3.32
C SER A 348 -14.22 -23.00 -2.91
N ASP A 349 -14.08 -22.46 -1.70
CA ASP A 349 -15.00 -21.43 -1.19
C ASP A 349 -14.87 -20.09 -1.92
N ILE A 350 -13.65 -19.70 -2.30
CA ILE A 350 -13.35 -18.48 -3.06
C ILE A 350 -13.91 -18.58 -4.48
N LEU A 351 -13.67 -19.69 -5.19
CA LEU A 351 -14.21 -19.91 -6.54
C LEU A 351 -15.75 -19.94 -6.51
N ARG A 352 -16.34 -20.63 -5.52
CA ARG A 352 -17.78 -20.56 -5.23
C ARG A 352 -18.25 -19.12 -5.02
N GLY A 353 -17.47 -18.33 -4.27
CA GLY A 353 -17.77 -16.93 -3.99
C GLY A 353 -17.88 -16.08 -5.24
N TYR A 354 -16.91 -16.18 -6.15
CA TYR A 354 -16.91 -15.44 -7.41
C TYR A 354 -17.99 -15.92 -8.39
N TRP A 355 -18.13 -17.25 -8.54
CA TRP A 355 -19.18 -17.86 -9.35
C TRP A 355 -20.58 -17.45 -8.87
N GLY A 356 -20.80 -17.54 -7.56
CA GLY A 356 -22.04 -17.12 -6.91
C GLY A 356 -22.33 -15.63 -7.10
N GLN A 357 -21.33 -14.76 -6.92
CA GLN A 357 -21.46 -13.32 -7.15
C GLN A 357 -21.89 -12.99 -8.57
N ARG A 358 -21.29 -13.62 -9.58
CA ARG A 358 -21.64 -13.36 -10.98
C ARG A 358 -23.11 -13.69 -11.24
N LEU A 359 -23.56 -14.86 -10.78
CA LEU A 359 -24.94 -15.32 -10.96
C LEU A 359 -25.93 -14.52 -10.09
N LEU A 360 -25.47 -13.94 -8.98
CA LEU A 360 -26.30 -13.14 -8.08
C LEU A 360 -26.86 -11.89 -8.77
N TRP A 361 -26.09 -11.33 -9.71
CA TRP A 361 -26.53 -10.19 -10.51
C TRP A 361 -27.73 -10.51 -11.40
N GLU A 362 -27.91 -11.77 -11.83
CA GLU A 362 -29.05 -12.20 -12.67
C GLU A 362 -30.39 -12.09 -11.93
N ILE A 363 -30.36 -12.09 -10.60
CA ILE A 363 -31.54 -11.94 -9.74
C ILE A 363 -31.57 -10.57 -9.03
N GLY A 364 -30.68 -9.65 -9.43
CA GLY A 364 -30.53 -8.31 -8.89
C GLY A 364 -30.03 -8.23 -7.45
N GLY A 365 -29.47 -9.32 -6.91
CA GLY A 365 -28.82 -9.34 -5.62
C GLY A 365 -27.37 -8.86 -5.70
N TYR A 366 -26.78 -8.56 -4.55
CA TYR A 366 -25.37 -8.18 -4.43
C TYR A 366 -24.77 -8.69 -3.12
N VAL A 367 -23.44 -8.77 -3.09
CA VAL A 367 -22.68 -9.04 -1.87
C VAL A 367 -22.55 -7.75 -1.07
N VAL A 368 -22.66 -7.87 0.25
CA VAL A 368 -22.32 -6.80 1.20
C VAL A 368 -21.29 -7.33 2.18
N VAL A 369 -20.24 -6.55 2.41
CA VAL A 369 -19.25 -6.81 3.45
C VAL A 369 -19.65 -6.04 4.71
N TYR A 370 -19.65 -6.74 5.84
CA TYR A 370 -20.02 -6.23 7.15
C TYR A 370 -18.78 -5.98 8.02
N PRO A 371 -18.89 -5.08 9.02
CA PRO A 371 -17.89 -4.90 10.06
C PRO A 371 -17.56 -6.22 10.78
N PRO A 372 -16.57 -6.23 11.69
CA PRO A 372 -16.19 -7.45 12.40
C PRO A 372 -17.35 -8.13 13.11
N THR A 373 -17.65 -9.35 12.69
CA THR A 373 -18.78 -10.15 13.22
C THR A 373 -18.31 -11.34 14.04
N VAL A 374 -17.07 -11.81 13.80
CA VAL A 374 -16.46 -12.93 14.51
C VAL A 374 -15.04 -12.61 14.93
N HIS A 375 -14.53 -13.37 15.90
CA HIS A 375 -13.14 -13.36 16.34
C HIS A 375 -12.54 -14.76 16.17
N ARG A 376 -11.45 -14.88 15.41
CA ARG A 376 -10.70 -16.14 15.21
C ARG A 376 -9.32 -16.00 15.82
N TYR A 377 -8.95 -16.92 16.70
CA TYR A 377 -7.63 -16.89 17.33
C TYR A 377 -6.59 -17.62 16.45
N ASP A 378 -5.41 -17.03 16.25
CA ASP A 378 -4.27 -17.68 15.58
C ASP A 378 -3.62 -18.75 16.47
N ARG A 379 -4.21 -19.96 16.47
CA ARG A 379 -3.78 -21.11 17.28
C ARG A 379 -3.25 -22.29 16.45
N ILE A 380 -3.28 -22.20 15.12
CA ILE A 380 -2.97 -23.30 14.19
C ILE A 380 -2.00 -22.80 13.13
N GLN A 381 -1.16 -23.70 12.61
CA GLN A 381 -0.30 -23.45 11.46
C GLN A 381 -1.14 -23.12 10.22
N ALA A 382 -0.78 -22.04 9.51
CA ALA A 382 -1.46 -21.68 8.27
C ALA A 382 -1.37 -22.77 7.21
N TYR A 383 -2.29 -22.68 6.24
CA TYR A 383 -2.33 -23.58 5.11
C TYR A 383 -1.05 -23.48 4.28
N PRO A 384 -0.48 -24.60 3.81
CA PRO A 384 0.67 -24.58 2.93
C PRO A 384 0.37 -23.85 1.62
N PHE A 385 1.32 -23.05 1.14
CA PHE A 385 1.19 -22.35 -0.16
C PHE A 385 0.85 -23.30 -1.32
N SER A 386 1.33 -24.54 -1.27
CA SER A 386 1.04 -25.57 -2.28
C SER A 386 -0.46 -25.90 -2.40
N GLU A 387 -1.23 -25.76 -1.32
CA GLU A 387 -2.68 -26.00 -1.34
C GLU A 387 -3.46 -24.81 -1.92
N GLU A 388 -2.84 -23.64 -2.05
CA GLU A 388 -3.45 -22.42 -2.60
C GLU A 388 -3.04 -22.12 -4.05
N LYS A 389 -2.27 -23.02 -4.69
CA LYS A 389 -1.73 -22.79 -6.04
C LYS A 389 -2.81 -22.40 -7.07
N ASP A 390 -3.97 -23.05 -7.00
CA ASP A 390 -5.08 -22.78 -7.93
C ASP A 390 -5.65 -21.37 -7.77
N LEU A 391 -5.58 -20.79 -6.56
CA LEU A 391 -6.00 -19.42 -6.30
C LEU A 391 -5.08 -18.41 -6.98
N HIS A 392 -3.79 -18.49 -6.66
CA HIS A 392 -2.79 -17.49 -7.07
C HIS A 392 -2.58 -17.43 -8.59
N VAL A 393 -2.87 -18.52 -9.30
CA VAL A 393 -2.71 -18.59 -10.77
C VAL A 393 -3.97 -18.16 -11.52
N ASN A 394 -5.16 -18.55 -11.06
CA ASN A 394 -6.38 -18.47 -11.89
C ASN A 394 -7.34 -17.34 -11.51
N VAL A 395 -7.31 -16.81 -10.29
CA VAL A 395 -8.39 -15.92 -9.80
C VAL A 395 -8.49 -14.62 -10.61
N GLY A 396 -7.36 -13.99 -10.96
CA GLY A 396 -7.37 -12.80 -11.81
C GLY A 396 -7.98 -13.05 -13.20
N ARG A 397 -7.69 -14.22 -13.81
CA ARG A 397 -8.28 -14.66 -15.09
C ARG A 397 -9.79 -14.95 -14.94
N LEU A 398 -10.17 -15.60 -13.85
CA LEU A 398 -11.55 -15.96 -13.53
C LEU A 398 -12.44 -14.71 -13.39
N ILE A 399 -11.99 -13.70 -12.64
CA ILE A 399 -12.77 -12.47 -12.43
C ILE A 399 -13.03 -11.77 -13.76
N LYS A 400 -11.99 -11.60 -14.58
CA LYS A 400 -12.11 -10.97 -15.91
C LYS A 400 -13.09 -11.74 -16.79
N PHE A 401 -13.04 -13.07 -16.77
CA PHE A 401 -13.98 -13.93 -17.49
C PHE A 401 -15.41 -13.78 -16.96
N LEU A 402 -15.63 -13.86 -15.65
CA LEU A 402 -16.97 -13.78 -15.07
C LEU A 402 -17.64 -12.43 -15.33
N VAL A 403 -16.90 -11.33 -15.21
CA VAL A 403 -17.41 -9.97 -15.47
C VAL A 403 -17.85 -9.82 -16.94
N SER A 404 -17.14 -10.43 -17.88
CA SER A 404 -17.47 -10.36 -19.31
C SER A 404 -18.53 -11.38 -19.75
N TRP A 405 -18.68 -12.50 -19.02
CA TRP A 405 -19.59 -13.58 -19.40
C TRP A 405 -21.06 -13.13 -19.48
N ARG A 406 -21.80 -13.67 -20.45
CA ARG A 406 -23.23 -13.42 -20.70
C ARG A 406 -23.93 -14.72 -21.07
N SER A 407 -25.24 -14.76 -20.85
CA SER A 407 -26.08 -15.91 -21.18
C SER A 407 -27.45 -15.48 -21.71
N GLY A 408 -27.90 -16.16 -22.78
CA GLY A 408 -29.23 -16.02 -23.36
C GLY A 408 -30.31 -16.91 -22.75
N LYS A 409 -30.01 -17.71 -21.71
CA LYS A 409 -31.00 -18.60 -21.07
C LYS A 409 -32.04 -17.82 -20.29
N HIS A 410 -33.24 -18.40 -20.09
CA HIS A 410 -34.38 -17.73 -19.47
C HIS A 410 -34.67 -18.20 -18.04
N ARG A 411 -34.03 -19.28 -17.57
CA ARG A 411 -34.13 -19.76 -16.19
C ARG A 411 -32.79 -19.65 -15.48
N LEU A 412 -32.81 -19.35 -14.19
CA LEU A 412 -31.57 -19.22 -13.41
C LEU A 412 -30.78 -20.51 -13.43
N PHE A 413 -31.41 -21.67 -13.20
CA PHE A 413 -30.69 -22.94 -13.14
C PHE A 413 -30.04 -23.32 -14.47
N GLU A 414 -30.63 -22.93 -15.60
CA GLU A 414 -30.02 -23.10 -16.92
C GLU A 414 -28.77 -22.21 -17.08
N LYS A 415 -28.84 -20.95 -16.61
CA LYS A 415 -27.68 -20.03 -16.58
C LYS A 415 -26.57 -20.56 -15.69
N ILE A 416 -26.92 -21.10 -14.52
CA ILE A 416 -25.98 -21.69 -13.57
C ILE A 416 -25.23 -22.84 -14.24
N LEU A 417 -25.96 -23.79 -14.84
CA LEU A 417 -25.34 -24.93 -15.49
C LEU A 417 -24.49 -24.51 -16.70
N GLU A 418 -24.95 -23.54 -17.50
CA GLU A 418 -24.20 -23.02 -18.64
C GLU A 418 -22.91 -22.34 -18.21
N LEU A 419 -22.96 -21.48 -17.19
CA LEU A 419 -21.73 -20.89 -16.64
C LEU A 419 -20.80 -21.98 -16.14
N SER A 420 -21.32 -22.98 -15.41
CA SER A 420 -20.49 -24.07 -14.91
C SER A 420 -19.86 -24.93 -16.00
N PHE A 421 -20.54 -25.08 -17.13
CA PHE A 421 -20.01 -25.75 -18.32
C PHE A 421 -18.86 -24.97 -18.94
N VAL A 422 -19.05 -23.67 -19.19
CA VAL A 422 -17.99 -22.85 -19.80
C VAL A 422 -16.80 -22.69 -18.85
N LEU A 423 -17.03 -22.64 -17.53
CA LEU A 423 -15.93 -22.66 -16.56
C LEU A 423 -15.10 -23.95 -16.62
N ALA A 424 -15.73 -25.08 -16.97
CA ALA A 424 -15.02 -26.34 -17.19
C ALA A 424 -14.25 -26.34 -18.51
N GLU A 425 -14.82 -25.79 -19.58
CA GLU A 425 -14.14 -25.64 -20.89
C GLU A 425 -12.91 -24.72 -20.79
N GLU A 426 -13.03 -23.62 -20.04
CA GLU A 426 -11.93 -22.66 -19.80
C GLU A 426 -10.89 -23.16 -18.78
N GLY A 427 -11.11 -24.34 -18.20
CA GLY A 427 -10.19 -24.99 -17.27
C GLY A 427 -10.08 -24.29 -15.92
N PHE A 428 -11.13 -23.60 -15.45
CA PHE A 428 -11.19 -23.09 -14.08
C PHE A 428 -11.50 -24.20 -13.07
N TRP A 429 -12.24 -25.21 -13.52
CA TRP A 429 -12.46 -26.48 -12.82
C TRP A 429 -12.67 -27.60 -13.84
N THR A 430 -12.90 -28.84 -13.40
CA THR A 430 -13.02 -29.99 -14.31
C THR A 430 -14.49 -30.38 -14.59
N GLU A 431 -14.70 -31.33 -15.50
CA GLU A 431 -16.03 -31.93 -15.75
C GLU A 431 -16.67 -32.50 -14.47
N LYS A 432 -15.87 -32.91 -13.48
CA LYS A 432 -16.37 -33.36 -12.18
C LYS A 432 -17.22 -32.28 -11.50
N ASP A 433 -16.81 -31.01 -11.57
CA ASP A 433 -17.56 -29.89 -10.99
C ASP A 433 -18.82 -29.53 -11.78
N LEU A 434 -18.81 -29.74 -13.10
CA LEU A 434 -20.00 -29.62 -13.94
C LEU A 434 -21.05 -30.67 -13.57
N LYS A 435 -20.64 -31.95 -13.45
CA LYS A 435 -21.50 -33.06 -13.01
C LYS A 435 -22.02 -32.81 -11.58
N PHE A 436 -21.14 -32.35 -10.69
CA PHE A 436 -21.52 -31.96 -9.33
C PHE A 436 -22.52 -30.80 -9.30
N THR A 437 -22.35 -29.78 -10.16
CA THR A 437 -23.31 -28.67 -10.31
C THR A 437 -24.69 -29.21 -10.72
N ALA A 438 -24.75 -30.13 -11.70
CA ALA A 438 -26.01 -30.72 -12.12
C ALA A 438 -26.69 -31.49 -10.97
N ALA A 439 -25.93 -32.30 -10.24
CA ALA A 439 -26.41 -33.02 -9.05
C ALA A 439 -26.92 -32.06 -7.96
N TRP A 440 -26.19 -30.98 -7.70
CA TRP A 440 -26.57 -29.93 -6.75
C TRP A 440 -27.90 -29.26 -7.13
N LEU A 441 -28.06 -28.86 -8.39
CA LEU A 441 -29.29 -28.25 -8.88
C LEU A 441 -30.49 -29.22 -8.82
N HIS A 442 -30.28 -30.49 -9.15
CA HIS A 442 -31.31 -31.53 -9.00
C HIS A 442 -31.69 -31.73 -7.54
N ASP A 443 -30.72 -31.82 -6.64
CA ASP A 443 -30.97 -31.99 -5.22
C ASP A 443 -31.70 -30.80 -4.62
N LEU A 444 -31.38 -29.56 -5.04
CA LEU A 444 -32.15 -28.37 -4.66
C LEU A 444 -33.63 -28.50 -5.04
N ILE A 445 -33.93 -28.89 -6.29
CA ILE A 445 -35.31 -29.15 -6.72
C ILE A 445 -35.93 -30.26 -5.87
N ALA A 446 -35.19 -31.34 -5.63
CA ALA A 446 -35.66 -32.52 -4.90
C ALA A 446 -35.99 -32.22 -3.43
N VAL A 447 -35.28 -31.29 -2.78
CA VAL A 447 -35.57 -30.85 -1.41
C VAL A 447 -36.60 -29.71 -1.34
N GLY A 448 -37.20 -29.34 -2.47
CA GLY A 448 -38.28 -28.35 -2.56
C GLY A 448 -37.81 -26.89 -2.67
N TYR A 449 -36.53 -26.64 -2.98
CA TYR A 449 -36.04 -25.30 -3.23
C TYR A 449 -36.58 -24.74 -4.55
N GLN A 450 -37.11 -23.52 -4.49
CA GLN A 450 -37.62 -22.82 -5.67
C GLN A 450 -36.58 -21.84 -6.19
N GLN A 451 -36.20 -21.98 -7.46
CA GLN A 451 -35.28 -21.04 -8.08
C GLN A 451 -35.88 -19.62 -8.12
N PRO A 452 -35.12 -18.58 -7.78
CA PRO A 452 -35.57 -17.20 -7.88
C PRO A 452 -35.90 -16.80 -9.33
N ARG A 453 -36.75 -15.78 -9.47
CA ARG A 453 -37.03 -15.16 -10.76
C ARG A 453 -35.84 -14.31 -11.20
N LEU A 454 -35.50 -14.40 -12.49
CA LEU A 454 -34.55 -13.49 -13.10
C LEU A 454 -35.10 -12.06 -13.05
N MET A 455 -34.23 -11.10 -12.76
CA MET A 455 -34.54 -9.70 -12.98
C MET A 455 -34.21 -9.34 -14.43
N SER A 456 -35.06 -8.54 -15.06
CA SER A 456 -34.79 -7.95 -16.38
C SER A 456 -33.73 -6.84 -16.25
N LEU A 457 -32.53 -7.24 -15.84
CA LEU A 457 -31.36 -6.38 -15.83
C LEU A 457 -30.66 -6.56 -17.17
N GLU A 458 -30.66 -5.50 -17.99
CA GLU A 458 -29.71 -5.40 -19.09
C GLU A 458 -28.32 -5.19 -18.46
N LEU A 459 -27.57 -6.27 -18.27
CA LEU A 459 -26.21 -6.23 -17.72
C LEU A 459 -25.27 -5.29 -18.51
N ASP A 460 -25.64 -4.99 -19.76
CA ASP A 460 -24.92 -4.13 -20.70
C ASP A 460 -25.47 -2.69 -20.77
N ARG A 461 -26.52 -2.36 -19.99
CA ARG A 461 -26.93 -0.95 -19.88
C ARG A 461 -25.79 -0.13 -19.29
N PRO A 462 -25.50 1.05 -19.87
CA PRO A 462 -24.64 2.02 -19.23
C PRO A 462 -25.15 2.28 -17.82
N ARG A 463 -24.27 2.14 -16.82
CA ARG A 463 -24.63 2.45 -15.44
C ARG A 463 -25.00 3.92 -15.35
N ALA A 464 -25.86 4.25 -14.38
CA ALA A 464 -26.18 5.64 -14.12
C ALA A 464 -24.87 6.43 -13.86
N ASN A 465 -24.73 7.56 -14.54
CA ASN A 465 -23.62 8.48 -14.29
C ASN A 465 -23.74 8.97 -12.85
N ILE A 466 -22.64 8.91 -12.10
CA ILE A 466 -22.57 9.38 -10.72
C ILE A 466 -22.50 10.91 -10.77
N GLY A 467 -23.53 11.60 -10.30
CA GLY A 467 -23.51 13.05 -10.17
C GLY A 467 -22.84 13.49 -8.86
N HIS A 468 -22.47 14.77 -8.75
CA HIS A 468 -21.90 15.33 -7.51
C HIS A 468 -22.82 15.18 -6.28
N GLY A 469 -24.13 15.00 -6.46
CA GLY A 469 -25.08 14.77 -5.36
C GLY A 469 -25.15 13.33 -4.87
N ASP A 470 -24.62 12.38 -5.63
CA ASP A 470 -24.69 10.94 -5.35
C ASP A 470 -23.47 10.43 -4.57
N THR A 471 -22.44 11.27 -4.42
CA THR A 471 -21.18 10.93 -3.76
C THR A 471 -21.27 11.10 -2.25
N LYS A 472 -20.82 10.09 -1.50
CA LYS A 472 -20.67 10.10 -0.04
C LYS A 472 -19.21 9.91 0.34
N GLU A 473 -18.70 10.81 1.15
CA GLU A 473 -17.36 10.67 1.72
C GLU A 473 -17.42 9.78 2.97
N PHE A 474 -16.51 8.81 3.03
CA PHE A 474 -16.23 8.05 4.24
C PHE A 474 -14.74 7.76 4.29
N VAL A 475 -14.10 8.19 5.38
CA VAL A 475 -12.67 7.96 5.60
C VAL A 475 -12.52 6.90 6.69
N PRO A 476 -12.07 5.68 6.35
CA PRO A 476 -11.86 4.62 7.33
C PRO A 476 -10.89 5.02 8.43
N GLN A 477 -11.17 4.63 9.67
CA GLN A 477 -10.19 4.75 10.75
C GLN A 477 -8.94 3.94 10.39
N LYS A 478 -7.75 4.50 10.55
CA LYS A 478 -6.50 3.79 10.26
C LYS A 478 -6.11 2.91 11.46
N PHE A 479 -6.02 1.61 11.24
CA PHE A 479 -5.45 0.66 12.20
C PHE A 479 -3.96 0.38 11.88
N PRO A 480 -3.16 -0.10 12.87
CA PRO A 480 -1.76 -0.43 12.65
C PRO A 480 -1.59 -1.41 11.48
N SER A 481 -0.76 -1.04 10.51
CA SER A 481 -0.51 -1.88 9.34
C SER A 481 0.40 -3.04 9.73
N VAL A 482 0.06 -4.24 9.28
CA VAL A 482 0.92 -5.41 9.40
C VAL A 482 1.91 -5.40 8.23
N HIS A 483 3.19 -5.07 8.51
CA HIS A 483 4.28 -5.06 7.53
C HIS A 483 5.34 -6.13 7.84
N LEU A 484 6.21 -6.40 6.87
CA LEU A 484 7.27 -7.42 6.95
C LEU A 484 8.30 -6.93 7.98
N GLY A 485 8.28 -7.46 9.19
CA GLY A 485 9.28 -7.16 10.22
C GLY A 485 9.34 -5.69 10.68
N VAL A 486 8.28 -4.92 10.43
CA VAL A 486 8.16 -3.53 10.89
C VAL A 486 6.88 -3.45 11.72
N GLU A 487 7.04 -3.36 13.03
CA GLU A 487 5.94 -2.96 13.92
C GLU A 487 5.68 -1.47 13.69
N GLU A 488 4.53 -1.14 13.11
CA GLU A 488 4.08 0.25 13.04
C GLU A 488 3.69 0.70 14.46
N THR A 489 4.61 1.36 15.15
CA THR A 489 4.26 2.23 16.29
C THR A 489 3.47 3.42 15.71
N GLY A 490 2.16 3.46 16.03
CA GLY A 490 1.14 4.25 15.33
C GLY A 490 1.34 5.77 15.22
N THR A 491 2.34 6.35 15.85
CA THR A 491 2.67 7.79 15.81
C THR A 491 3.55 8.17 14.61
N VAL A 492 4.33 7.22 14.08
CA VAL A 492 5.47 7.50 13.18
C VAL A 492 5.03 7.90 11.75
N ASN A 493 3.82 7.55 11.30
CA ASN A 493 3.41 7.78 9.90
C ASN A 493 3.04 9.24 9.57
N TYR A 494 2.42 10.00 10.49
CA TYR A 494 2.13 11.43 10.26
C TYR A 494 3.41 12.26 10.28
N GLU A 495 4.29 11.94 11.22
CA GLU A 495 5.55 12.62 11.44
C GLU A 495 6.55 12.36 10.29
N ILE A 496 6.67 11.10 9.83
CA ILE A 496 7.43 10.77 8.62
C ILE A 496 6.81 11.43 7.37
N GLY A 497 5.48 11.48 7.28
CA GLY A 497 4.79 12.20 6.21
C GLY A 497 5.18 13.68 6.15
N ASN A 498 5.23 14.35 7.31
CA ASN A 498 5.69 15.74 7.42
C ASN A 498 7.16 15.88 7.05
N LEU A 499 8.03 14.97 7.52
CA LEU A 499 9.44 14.97 7.16
C LEU A 499 9.66 14.85 5.64
N ILE A 500 8.93 13.94 4.97
CA ILE A 500 8.98 13.80 3.51
C ILE A 500 8.50 15.10 2.84
N ARG A 501 7.43 15.72 3.35
CA ARG A 501 6.89 16.98 2.81
C ARG A 501 7.90 18.13 2.93
N TRP A 502 8.53 18.30 4.09
CA TRP A 502 9.57 19.32 4.29
C TRP A 502 10.78 19.06 3.40
N ARG A 503 11.26 17.82 3.32
CA ARG A 503 12.41 17.46 2.48
C ARG A 503 12.12 17.61 1.00
N LYS A 504 10.88 17.36 0.55
CA LYS A 504 10.46 17.65 -0.83
C LYS A 504 10.44 19.16 -1.10
N ASN A 505 10.05 19.98 -0.12
CA ASN A 505 9.95 21.42 -0.30
C ASN A 505 11.31 22.15 -0.21
N PHE A 506 12.17 21.76 0.74
CA PHE A 506 13.41 22.47 1.06
C PHE A 506 14.67 21.70 0.67
N GLY A 507 14.56 20.44 0.26
CA GLY A 507 15.71 19.60 -0.01
C GLY A 507 16.65 20.14 -1.10
N ASN A 508 16.15 20.92 -2.06
CA ASN A 508 16.96 21.56 -3.10
C ASN A 508 17.34 23.03 -2.79
N VAL A 509 17.00 23.52 -1.59
CA VAL A 509 17.51 24.80 -1.07
C VAL A 509 18.84 24.53 -0.37
N VAL A 510 19.83 25.39 -0.61
CA VAL A 510 21.12 25.32 0.07
C VAL A 510 21.08 26.19 1.32
N LEU A 511 21.29 25.58 2.49
CA LEU A 511 21.43 26.30 3.74
C LEU A 511 22.90 26.71 3.94
N ILE A 512 23.15 28.00 4.12
CA ILE A 512 24.44 28.59 4.42
C ILE A 512 24.38 29.09 5.87
N MET A 513 25.01 28.35 6.77
CA MET A 513 25.04 28.68 8.18
C MET A 513 26.36 29.34 8.56
N PHE A 514 26.31 30.46 9.29
CA PHE A 514 27.50 31.09 9.87
C PHE A 514 27.58 30.80 11.36
N CYS A 515 28.66 30.14 11.79
CA CYS A 515 28.94 29.82 13.18
C CYS A 515 29.99 30.78 13.76
N SER A 516 29.55 31.61 14.71
CA SER A 516 30.39 32.53 15.47
C SER A 516 30.99 31.85 16.72
N GLY A 517 30.35 30.78 17.20
CA GLY A 517 30.81 29.99 18.35
C GLY A 517 31.87 28.91 18.02
N PRO A 518 32.30 28.11 19.01
CA PRO A 518 33.28 27.04 18.82
C PRO A 518 32.74 25.94 17.91
N VAL A 519 33.25 25.87 16.68
CA VAL A 519 32.80 24.92 15.65
C VAL A 519 33.13 23.47 15.97
N GLU A 520 34.17 23.22 16.78
CA GLU A 520 34.59 21.87 17.19
C GLU A 520 33.52 21.12 17.99
N ARG A 521 32.54 21.85 18.54
CA ARG A 521 31.50 21.32 19.43
C ARG A 521 30.06 21.52 18.94
N THR A 522 29.88 22.19 17.79
CA THR A 522 28.53 22.61 17.36
C THR A 522 28.28 22.37 15.87
N ALA A 523 29.32 22.27 15.04
CA ALA A 523 29.15 22.15 13.59
C ALA A 523 28.48 20.84 13.16
N LEU A 524 28.72 19.74 13.89
CA LEU A 524 28.09 18.46 13.58
C LEU A 524 26.61 18.48 14.00
N GLU A 525 26.31 19.03 15.16
CA GLU A 525 24.98 19.19 15.72
C GLU A 525 24.08 20.02 14.79
N TRP A 526 24.57 21.15 14.30
CA TRP A 526 23.84 21.96 13.33
C TRP A 526 23.59 21.23 12.00
N ARG A 527 24.58 20.47 11.53
CA ARG A 527 24.45 19.65 10.33
C ARG A 527 23.47 18.48 10.54
N LEU A 528 23.44 17.89 11.73
CA LEU A 528 22.48 16.85 12.11
C LEU A 528 21.05 17.39 12.15
N LEU A 529 20.83 18.57 12.75
CA LEU A 529 19.51 19.19 12.83
C LEU A 529 18.98 19.55 11.43
N TYR A 530 19.67 20.44 10.72
CA TYR A 530 19.15 20.99 9.47
C TYR A 530 19.38 20.06 8.27
N GLY A 531 20.34 19.14 8.33
CA GLY A 531 20.61 18.16 7.27
C GLY A 531 19.49 17.13 7.06
N ARG A 532 18.56 17.01 8.03
CA ARG A 532 17.32 16.22 7.86
C ARG A 532 16.43 16.81 6.75
N ILE A 533 16.44 18.13 6.61
CA ILE A 533 15.54 18.88 5.75
C ILE A 533 16.25 19.36 4.48
N PHE A 534 17.39 20.02 4.65
CA PHE A 534 18.19 20.55 3.55
C PHE A 534 19.23 19.51 3.13
N LYS A 535 19.24 19.10 1.85
CA LYS A 535 20.26 18.13 1.37
C LYS A 535 21.67 18.71 1.42
N THR A 536 21.81 20.03 1.46
CA THR A 536 23.09 20.72 1.47
C THR A 536 23.08 21.79 2.57
N VAL A 537 23.93 21.58 3.57
CA VAL A 537 24.20 22.54 4.66
C VAL A 537 25.69 22.88 4.63
N ILE A 538 25.99 24.14 4.35
CA ILE A 538 27.34 24.71 4.31
C ILE A 538 27.54 25.49 5.60
N ILE A 539 28.65 25.23 6.30
CA ILE A 539 28.98 25.93 7.53
C ILE A 539 30.20 26.82 7.28
N LEU A 540 30.05 28.11 7.56
CA LEU A 540 31.09 29.13 7.54
C LEU A 540 31.48 29.51 8.96
N SER A 541 32.77 29.77 9.19
CA SER A 541 33.27 30.31 10.46
C SER A 541 34.55 31.11 10.23
N ASP A 542 34.97 31.88 11.22
CA ASP A 542 36.20 32.68 11.16
C ASP A 542 37.46 31.80 11.01
N LEU A 543 37.42 30.56 11.51
CA LEU A 543 38.49 29.58 11.39
C LEU A 543 38.08 28.40 10.51
N LYS A 544 38.95 28.03 9.57
CA LYS A 544 38.77 26.84 8.74
C LYS A 544 38.96 25.56 9.56
N ASN A 545 38.04 24.61 9.44
CA ASN A 545 38.21 23.26 9.98
C ASN A 545 37.89 22.23 8.90
N THR A 546 38.92 21.60 8.33
CA THR A 546 38.77 20.63 7.23
C THR A 546 38.07 19.35 7.66
N ASP A 547 38.32 18.91 8.89
CA ASP A 547 37.82 17.63 9.41
C ASP A 547 36.30 17.69 9.62
N LEU A 548 35.78 18.87 9.97
CA LEU A 548 34.36 19.13 10.14
C LEU A 548 33.68 19.73 8.90
N ALA A 549 34.41 19.83 7.78
CA ALA A 549 33.96 20.47 6.54
C ALA A 549 33.41 21.90 6.75
N VAL A 550 34.11 22.70 7.56
CA VAL A 550 33.81 24.12 7.82
C VAL A 550 34.70 24.99 6.94
N GLU A 551 34.08 25.89 6.17
CA GLU A 551 34.76 26.84 5.30
C GLU A 551 35.07 28.15 6.03
N GLU A 552 36.20 28.77 5.71
CA GLU A 552 36.59 30.06 6.28
C GLU A 552 35.78 31.20 5.66
N GLY A 553 35.19 32.04 6.49
CA GLY A 553 34.52 33.26 6.10
C GLY A 553 34.41 34.23 7.26
N LYS A 554 34.58 35.53 6.99
CA LYS A 554 34.39 36.57 7.99
C LYS A 554 32.95 37.10 7.95
N LEU A 555 32.27 37.14 9.10
CA LEU A 555 30.88 37.59 9.18
C LEU A 555 30.70 39.00 8.63
N GLU A 556 31.63 39.91 8.94
CA GLU A 556 31.62 41.32 8.51
C GLU A 556 31.42 41.49 7.00
N ASN A 557 31.92 40.53 6.20
CA ASN A 557 31.89 40.55 4.74
C ASN A 557 31.34 39.25 4.14
N VAL A 558 30.47 38.54 4.87
CA VAL A 558 29.98 37.20 4.49
C VAL A 558 29.35 37.15 3.09
N TYR A 559 28.71 38.23 2.67
CA TYR A 559 28.12 38.39 1.33
C TYR A 559 29.14 38.25 0.19
N LYS A 560 30.43 38.53 0.42
CA LYS A 560 31.50 38.36 -0.57
C LYS A 560 31.82 36.87 -0.84
N TYR A 561 31.49 35.98 0.09
CA TYR A 561 31.70 34.54 -0.05
C TYR A 561 30.54 33.84 -0.75
N MET A 562 29.34 34.44 -0.73
CA MET A 562 28.13 33.86 -1.31
C MET A 562 28.21 33.57 -2.82
N PRO A 563 28.79 34.44 -3.69
CA PRO A 563 28.94 34.15 -5.12
C PRO A 563 29.65 32.82 -5.42
N LYS A 564 30.69 32.48 -4.63
CA LYS A 564 31.42 31.22 -4.77
C LYS A 564 30.52 30.01 -4.46
N ILE A 565 29.66 30.15 -3.45
CA ILE A 565 28.69 29.11 -3.08
C ILE A 565 27.61 29.00 -4.17
N PHE A 566 27.10 30.13 -4.66
CA PHE A 566 26.07 30.16 -5.70
C PHE A 566 26.50 29.48 -7.00
N TYR A 567 27.77 29.68 -7.38
CA TYR A 567 28.37 29.00 -8.53
C TYR A 567 28.51 27.50 -8.30
N ARG A 568 28.94 27.07 -7.10
CA ARG A 568 29.12 25.66 -6.75
C ARG A 568 27.80 24.88 -6.80
N TYR A 569 26.69 25.51 -6.42
CA TYR A 569 25.36 24.90 -6.35
C TYR A 569 24.40 25.54 -7.35
N SER A 570 24.78 25.54 -8.63
CA SER A 570 23.99 26.13 -9.72
C SER A 570 22.61 25.48 -9.92
N GLY A 571 22.41 24.25 -9.45
CA GLY A 571 21.12 23.52 -9.51
C GLY A 571 20.17 23.78 -8.35
N ALA A 572 20.52 24.64 -7.38
CA ALA A 572 19.69 24.89 -6.20
C ALA A 572 18.47 25.79 -6.51
N ASP A 573 17.36 25.56 -5.82
CA ASP A 573 16.13 26.37 -5.92
C ASP A 573 16.31 27.79 -5.33
N GLY A 574 17.24 27.92 -4.39
CA GLY A 574 17.63 29.18 -3.75
C GLY A 574 18.58 28.93 -2.57
N PHE A 575 18.93 30.00 -1.88
CA PHE A 575 19.94 30.00 -0.82
C PHE A 575 19.38 30.64 0.44
N LEU A 576 19.39 29.90 1.54
CA LEU A 576 18.96 30.37 2.85
C LEU A 576 20.19 30.63 3.70
N PHE A 577 20.37 31.86 4.19
CA PHE A 577 21.41 32.21 5.15
C PHE A 577 20.86 32.17 6.57
N LEU A 578 21.65 31.66 7.52
CA LEU A 578 21.29 31.56 8.93
C LEU A 578 22.53 31.77 9.83
N GLN A 579 22.41 32.58 10.87
CA GLN A 579 23.43 32.67 11.92
C GLN A 579 23.15 31.66 13.05
N ASP A 580 24.20 31.16 13.71
CA ASP A 580 24.13 30.19 14.81
C ASP A 580 23.45 30.69 16.09
N ASN A 581 23.22 32.00 16.18
CA ASN A 581 22.42 32.62 17.24
C ASN A 581 20.92 32.70 16.93
N THR A 582 20.45 32.06 15.86
CA THR A 582 19.06 32.15 15.38
C THR A 582 18.53 30.76 15.03
N ILE A 583 17.38 30.40 15.60
CA ILE A 583 16.74 29.10 15.35
C ILE A 583 15.71 29.24 14.26
N LEU A 584 15.76 28.34 13.28
CA LEU A 584 14.82 28.29 12.16
C LEU A 584 13.84 27.14 12.34
N ASN A 585 12.56 27.47 12.54
CA ASN A 585 11.48 26.49 12.63
C ASN A 585 10.95 26.21 11.22
N TYR A 586 11.66 25.36 10.48
CA TYR A 586 11.40 25.09 9.05
C TYR A 586 9.97 24.64 8.74
N TRP A 587 9.26 24.03 9.71
CA TRP A 587 7.87 23.61 9.54
C TRP A 587 6.89 24.78 9.33
N ASN A 588 7.20 25.96 9.85
CA ASN A 588 6.39 27.17 9.67
C ASN A 588 6.67 27.89 8.33
N LEU A 589 7.68 27.45 7.57
CA LEU A 589 8.06 28.06 6.30
C LEU A 589 7.43 27.37 5.08
N LEU A 590 6.63 26.32 5.28
CA LEU A 590 6.03 25.55 4.17
C LEU A 590 5.15 26.40 3.24
N GLN A 591 4.53 27.46 3.76
CA GLN A 591 3.67 28.37 3.00
C GLN A 591 4.43 29.55 2.39
N ALA A 592 5.73 29.69 2.65
CA ALA A 592 6.53 30.79 2.15
C ALA A 592 6.69 30.71 0.63
N ASP A 593 6.54 31.85 -0.05
CA ASP A 593 6.75 31.96 -1.49
C ASP A 593 8.25 31.96 -1.80
N LYS A 594 8.78 30.79 -2.20
CA LYS A 594 10.18 30.60 -2.60
C LYS A 594 10.59 31.39 -3.85
N THR A 595 9.65 32.09 -4.52
CA THR A 595 10.00 33.00 -5.61
C THR A 595 10.39 34.38 -5.08
N LYS A 596 10.06 34.73 -3.84
CA LYS A 596 10.29 36.05 -3.22
C LYS A 596 11.45 36.04 -2.24
N LEU A 597 12.03 37.21 -1.99
CA LEU A 597 13.03 37.39 -0.93
C LEU A 597 12.37 37.23 0.44
N TRP A 598 12.98 36.47 1.34
CA TRP A 598 12.54 36.37 2.74
C TRP A 598 13.54 37.12 3.59
N ILE A 599 13.12 38.23 4.20
CA ILE A 599 14.00 39.10 4.99
C ILE A 599 13.23 39.62 6.21
N THR A 600 13.94 40.23 7.16
CA THR A 600 13.38 40.73 8.43
C THR A 600 12.91 42.18 8.37
N ASN A 601 12.50 42.69 7.19
CA ASN A 601 12.13 44.10 6.99
C ASN A 601 10.92 44.55 7.81
N GLU A 602 10.05 43.63 8.19
CA GLU A 602 8.87 43.90 9.03
C GLU A 602 9.15 43.68 10.53
N VAL A 603 10.38 43.33 10.92
CA VAL A 603 10.80 43.13 12.31
C VAL A 603 11.53 44.38 12.81
N PRO A 604 10.88 45.28 13.57
CA PRO A 604 11.39 46.63 13.81
C PRO A 604 12.74 46.71 14.53
N LYS A 605 13.05 45.71 15.37
CA LYS A 605 14.32 45.61 16.10
C LYS A 605 15.46 45.05 15.23
N SER A 606 15.16 44.23 14.22
CA SER A 606 16.17 43.68 13.29
C SER A 606 16.45 44.67 12.15
N TRP A 607 15.41 45.36 11.66
CA TRP A 607 15.48 46.29 10.54
C TRP A 607 15.21 47.73 10.99
N SER A 608 16.25 48.54 11.07
CA SER A 608 16.16 49.93 11.54
C SER A 608 16.78 50.91 10.55
N THR A 609 16.44 52.18 10.69
CA THR A 609 16.96 53.25 9.83
C THR A 609 17.63 54.30 10.71
N VAL A 610 18.94 54.50 10.53
CA VAL A 610 19.73 55.44 11.33
C VAL A 610 20.02 56.71 10.54
N SER A 611 19.80 57.86 11.17
CA SER A 611 20.04 59.19 10.60
C SER A 611 21.54 59.50 10.53
N THR A 612 22.03 59.99 9.38
CA THR A 612 23.44 60.38 9.23
C THR A 612 23.73 61.80 9.75
N LYS A 613 22.83 62.40 10.55
CA LYS A 613 22.98 63.76 11.11
C LYS A 613 23.42 63.80 12.57
N ASP A 614 23.21 62.71 13.32
CA ASP A 614 23.58 62.68 14.73
C ASP A 614 25.07 62.34 14.83
N ASN A 615 25.85 63.28 15.36
CA ASN A 615 27.31 63.24 15.53
C ASN A 615 27.81 62.09 16.46
N SER A 616 27.00 61.07 16.74
CA SER A 616 27.32 60.06 17.75
C SER A 616 28.14 58.87 17.24
N GLU A 617 28.21 58.56 15.95
CA GLU A 617 29.11 57.48 15.46
C GLU A 617 29.67 57.72 14.04
N GLU A 618 30.99 57.93 13.94
CA GLU A 618 31.77 58.09 12.70
C GLU A 618 31.58 56.91 11.72
N TRP A 619 31.26 55.73 12.26
CA TRP A 619 31.09 54.49 11.51
C TRP A 619 29.91 54.53 10.52
N PHE A 620 28.72 54.98 10.96
CA PHE A 620 27.54 55.02 10.08
C PHE A 620 27.73 56.00 8.92
N SER A 621 28.41 57.12 9.15
CA SER A 621 28.72 58.10 8.11
C SER A 621 29.68 57.52 7.06
N LYS A 622 30.68 56.75 7.49
CA LYS A 622 31.60 56.05 6.59
C LYS A 622 30.87 55.00 5.75
N GLN A 623 30.01 54.18 6.37
CA GLN A 623 29.19 53.16 5.68
C GLN A 623 28.22 53.82 4.68
N ALA A 624 27.54 54.90 5.06
CA ALA A 624 26.65 55.67 4.18
C ALA A 624 27.37 56.20 2.92
N GLY A 625 28.60 56.71 3.09
CA GLY A 625 29.42 57.18 1.99
C GLY A 625 29.77 56.06 1.00
N MET A 626 30.12 54.88 1.51
CA MET A 626 30.41 53.70 0.68
C MET A 626 29.17 53.19 -0.05
N VAL A 627 28.01 53.13 0.61
CA VAL A 627 26.72 52.77 -0.02
C VAL A 627 26.39 53.72 -1.16
N LYS A 628 26.49 55.03 -0.96
CA LYS A 628 26.26 56.03 -2.03
C LYS A 628 27.17 55.81 -3.23
N LYS A 629 28.44 55.47 -2.99
CA LYS A 629 29.39 55.14 -4.06
C LYS A 629 28.93 53.91 -4.84
N VAL A 630 28.58 52.82 -4.16
CA VAL A 630 28.10 51.59 -4.83
C VAL A 630 26.81 51.83 -5.60
N VAL A 631 25.81 52.49 -4.99
CA VAL A 631 24.52 52.81 -5.62
C VAL A 631 24.70 53.67 -6.87
N SER A 632 25.66 54.61 -6.88
CA SER A 632 25.95 55.42 -8.09
C SER A 632 26.52 54.61 -9.26
N MET A 633 27.13 53.46 -8.97
CA MET A 633 27.71 52.55 -9.98
C MET A 633 26.73 51.45 -10.42
N MET A 634 25.58 51.28 -9.73
CA MET A 634 24.58 50.28 -10.10
C MET A 634 23.92 50.59 -11.44
N PRO A 635 23.52 49.57 -12.23
CA PRO A 635 22.58 49.73 -13.35
C PRO A 635 21.33 50.55 -12.99
N VAL A 636 20.77 51.25 -13.97
CA VAL A 636 19.66 52.21 -13.77
C VAL A 636 18.45 51.57 -13.07
N HIS A 637 18.10 50.34 -13.42
CA HIS A 637 16.95 49.65 -12.81
C HIS A 637 17.14 49.40 -11.31
N PHE A 638 18.33 48.98 -10.87
CA PHE A 638 18.65 48.83 -9.44
C PHE A 638 18.70 50.17 -8.70
N GLN A 639 19.17 51.24 -9.35
CA GLN A 639 19.13 52.58 -8.75
C GLN A 639 17.71 53.07 -8.51
N VAL A 640 16.80 52.82 -9.46
CA VAL A 640 15.39 53.21 -9.34
C VAL A 640 14.72 52.40 -8.23
N SER A 641 14.93 51.09 -8.21
CA SER A 641 14.43 50.20 -7.16
C SER A 641 14.90 50.65 -5.77
N TYR A 642 16.22 50.84 -5.60
CA TYR A 642 16.81 51.32 -4.35
C TYR A 642 16.25 52.67 -3.91
N LYS A 643 16.11 53.63 -4.84
CA LYS A 643 15.56 54.96 -4.52
C LYS A 643 14.10 54.91 -4.09
N ASN A 644 13.31 54.00 -4.65
CA ASN A 644 11.90 53.83 -4.30
C ASN A 644 11.72 53.10 -2.96
N SER A 645 12.69 52.26 -2.57
CA SER A 645 12.66 51.45 -1.35
C SER A 645 13.19 52.16 -0.10
N VAL A 646 13.87 53.32 -0.25
CA VAL A 646 14.50 54.05 0.87
C VAL A 646 13.69 55.28 1.26
N THR A 647 13.33 55.38 2.54
CA THR A 647 12.46 56.44 3.09
C THR A 647 13.13 57.83 3.13
N SER A 648 14.47 57.92 3.18
CA SER A 648 15.21 59.19 3.19
C SER A 648 16.62 59.07 2.60
N ARG A 649 17.06 60.04 1.78
CA ARG A 649 18.42 60.11 1.21
C ARG A 649 19.53 60.39 2.25
N LYS A 650 19.15 60.64 3.51
CA LYS A 650 20.06 61.00 4.63
C LYS A 650 20.06 59.96 5.76
N SER A 651 19.66 58.72 5.46
CA SER A 651 19.66 57.63 6.43
C SER A 651 20.25 56.37 5.84
N VAL A 652 20.80 55.51 6.70
CA VAL A 652 21.31 54.18 6.35
C VAL A 652 20.35 53.15 6.93
N THR A 653 19.92 52.23 6.07
CA THR A 653 19.18 51.03 6.49
C THR A 653 20.15 50.04 7.14
N LEU A 654 19.87 49.63 8.36
CA LEU A 654 20.60 48.59 9.07
C LEU A 654 19.70 47.37 9.21
N CYS A 655 20.23 46.21 8.86
CA CYS A 655 19.59 44.93 9.12
C CYS A 655 20.58 44.01 9.82
N SER A 656 20.23 43.48 10.98
CA SER A 656 21.11 42.54 11.67
C SER A 656 21.32 41.22 10.89
N SER A 657 20.50 40.96 9.87
CA SER A 657 20.71 39.97 8.80
C SER A 657 21.01 38.56 9.32
N GLU A 658 20.27 38.13 10.34
CA GLU A 658 20.45 36.84 11.00
C GLU A 658 19.89 35.68 10.19
N VAL A 659 18.83 35.94 9.42
CA VAL A 659 18.21 34.98 8.54
C VAL A 659 17.69 35.69 7.29
N PHE A 660 17.97 35.13 6.12
CA PHE A 660 17.36 35.59 4.86
C PHE A 660 17.42 34.53 3.78
N TYR A 661 16.48 34.58 2.83
CA TYR A 661 16.42 33.68 1.68
C TYR A 661 16.53 34.44 0.36
N ILE A 662 17.38 33.94 -0.54
CA ILE A 662 17.59 34.43 -1.90
C ILE A 662 17.08 33.38 -2.90
N PRO A 663 15.96 33.63 -3.59
CA PRO A 663 15.48 32.83 -4.69
C PRO A 663 16.50 32.71 -5.82
N ARG A 664 16.51 31.57 -6.53
CA ARG A 664 17.40 31.34 -7.68
C ARG A 664 17.36 32.48 -8.71
N ARG A 665 16.20 33.08 -8.95
CA ARG A 665 16.03 34.16 -9.94
C ARG A 665 16.87 35.41 -9.64
N PHE A 666 17.15 35.69 -8.37
CA PHE A 666 17.91 36.88 -7.95
C PHE A 666 19.41 36.62 -7.78
N VAL A 667 19.87 35.38 -8.01
CA VAL A 667 21.27 35.00 -7.77
C VAL A 667 22.23 35.75 -8.68
N ALA A 668 21.94 35.86 -9.97
CA ALA A 668 22.81 36.56 -10.93
C ALA A 668 22.93 38.04 -10.57
N ASP A 669 21.79 38.70 -10.35
CA ASP A 669 21.72 40.10 -9.96
C ASP A 669 22.43 40.37 -8.62
N PHE A 670 22.27 39.48 -7.64
CA PHE A 670 22.99 39.58 -6.37
C PHE A 670 24.50 39.51 -6.57
N VAL A 671 24.99 38.59 -7.42
CA VAL A 671 26.43 38.48 -7.73
C VAL A 671 26.95 39.77 -8.38
N ASP A 672 26.20 40.36 -9.31
CA ASP A 672 26.56 41.62 -9.94
C ASP A 672 26.66 42.76 -8.92
N LEU A 673 25.70 42.85 -8.00
CA LEU A 673 25.71 43.85 -6.91
C LEU A 673 26.89 43.65 -5.96
N VAL A 674 27.23 42.41 -5.61
CA VAL A 674 28.42 42.10 -4.79
C VAL A 674 29.70 42.51 -5.51
N ASN A 675 29.80 42.26 -6.81
CA ASN A 675 30.97 42.64 -7.62
C ASN A 675 31.18 44.17 -7.64
N LEU A 676 30.11 44.97 -7.62
CA LEU A 676 30.19 46.44 -7.56
C LEU A 676 30.74 46.98 -6.24
N VAL A 677 30.65 46.22 -5.14
CA VAL A 677 31.26 46.61 -3.86
C VAL A 677 32.79 46.58 -3.95
N GLY A 678 33.35 45.60 -4.66
CA GLY A 678 34.78 45.43 -4.86
C GLY A 678 35.57 45.44 -3.54
N ASN A 679 36.55 46.34 -3.45
CA ASN A 679 37.44 46.47 -2.29
C ASN A 679 36.87 47.34 -1.15
N LEU A 680 35.63 47.82 -1.26
CA LEU A 680 35.00 48.57 -0.18
C LEU A 680 34.70 47.65 1.00
N GLU A 681 34.89 48.15 2.22
CA GLU A 681 34.62 47.45 3.49
C GLU A 681 33.24 47.82 4.02
N ILE A 682 32.21 47.49 3.23
CA ILE A 682 30.81 47.67 3.66
C ILE A 682 30.45 46.50 4.55
N HIS A 683 30.06 46.78 5.79
CA HIS A 683 29.68 45.75 6.75
C HIS A 683 28.40 45.04 6.29
N TYR A 684 28.27 43.74 6.53
CA TYR A 684 27.14 42.93 6.04
C TYR A 684 25.77 43.50 6.48
N LYS A 685 25.68 44.04 7.71
CA LYS A 685 24.46 44.70 8.23
C LYS A 685 23.99 45.90 7.41
N VAL A 686 24.86 46.45 6.55
CA VAL A 686 24.57 47.56 5.64
C VAL A 686 24.50 47.06 4.19
N ALA A 687 25.40 46.15 3.79
CA ALA A 687 25.48 45.64 2.43
C ALA A 687 24.24 44.80 2.04
N ILE A 688 23.82 43.88 2.90
CA ILE A 688 22.67 43.00 2.67
C ILE A 688 21.36 43.79 2.44
N PRO A 689 20.95 44.72 3.33
CA PRO A 689 19.73 45.51 3.08
C PRO A 689 19.87 46.40 1.85
N MET A 690 21.06 46.93 1.55
CA MET A 690 21.31 47.67 0.31
C MET A 690 21.05 46.81 -0.93
N PHE A 691 21.52 45.55 -0.95
CA PHE A 691 21.28 44.64 -2.06
C PHE A 691 19.80 44.31 -2.21
N PHE A 692 19.11 43.95 -1.12
CA PHE A 692 17.70 43.58 -1.20
C PHE A 692 16.80 44.76 -1.61
N GLN A 693 17.06 45.97 -1.11
CA GLN A 693 16.37 47.19 -1.54
C GLN A 693 16.62 47.54 -3.01
N ALA A 694 17.76 47.11 -3.58
CA ALA A 694 18.06 47.28 -4.99
C ALA A 694 17.42 46.19 -5.86
N LEU A 695 17.38 44.94 -5.39
CA LEU A 695 16.87 43.78 -6.13
C LEU A 695 15.36 43.83 -6.35
N ASP A 696 14.57 44.21 -5.34
CA ASP A 696 13.12 44.28 -5.46
C ASP A 696 12.53 45.27 -4.44
N SER A 697 11.25 45.60 -4.61
CA SER A 697 10.54 46.51 -3.72
C SER A 697 10.05 45.80 -2.45
N PRO A 698 10.02 46.48 -1.28
CA PRO A 698 9.51 45.90 -0.03
C PRO A 698 8.12 45.27 -0.09
N GLN A 699 7.23 45.73 -0.99
CA GLN A 699 5.90 45.12 -1.15
C GLN A 699 5.93 43.74 -1.82
N ASN A 700 7.05 43.39 -2.48
CA ASN A 700 7.25 42.12 -3.18
C ASN A 700 8.04 41.11 -2.36
N PHE A 701 8.49 41.47 -1.16
CA PHE A 701 9.10 40.53 -0.23
C PHE A 701 8.03 39.62 0.39
N ASP A 702 8.44 38.43 0.85
CA ASP A 702 7.56 37.54 1.58
C ASP A 702 7.53 37.93 3.06
N SER A 703 6.34 38.03 3.64
CA SER A 703 6.14 38.39 5.04
C SER A 703 6.31 37.20 6.00
N VAL A 704 6.81 36.04 5.56
CA VAL A 704 6.93 34.83 6.38
C VAL A 704 7.73 35.07 7.66
N LEU A 705 8.76 35.94 7.64
CA LEU A 705 9.59 36.23 8.81
C LEU A 705 9.03 37.33 9.73
N SER A 706 7.92 37.98 9.38
CA SER A 706 7.32 39.09 10.16
C SER A 706 6.92 38.70 11.59
N THR A 707 6.59 37.43 11.80
CA THR A 707 6.15 36.88 13.09
C THR A 707 7.28 36.25 13.91
N MET A 708 8.53 36.40 13.47
CA MET A 708 9.72 35.97 14.20
C MET A 708 9.79 36.61 15.59
N ILE A 709 10.19 35.81 16.59
CA ILE A 709 10.53 36.35 17.92
C ILE A 709 11.93 36.96 17.83
N TYR A 710 12.05 38.25 18.18
CA TYR A 710 13.31 38.99 18.11
C TYR A 710 13.55 39.82 19.37
N GLU A 711 14.67 39.58 20.04
CA GLU A 711 15.24 40.41 21.10
C GLU A 711 16.70 40.80 20.79
N GLU A 712 17.17 41.95 21.26
CA GLU A 712 18.56 42.40 20.98
C GLU A 712 19.60 41.64 21.82
N GLN A 713 19.23 41.16 23.01
CA GLN A 713 20.10 40.42 23.93
C GLN A 713 19.30 39.34 24.68
N LEU A 714 19.98 38.25 25.08
CA LEU A 714 19.34 37.18 25.86
C LEU A 714 18.91 37.70 27.25
N PRO A 715 17.67 37.45 27.71
CA PRO A 715 17.24 37.76 29.07
C PRO A 715 18.06 36.98 30.12
N SER A 716 18.45 37.64 31.21
CA SER A 716 19.30 37.07 32.29
C SER A 716 18.64 35.95 33.12
N THR A 717 17.36 35.66 32.90
CA THR A 717 16.57 34.68 33.67
C THR A 717 15.80 33.79 32.71
N ASN A 718 16.31 32.57 32.51
CA ASN A 718 15.75 31.45 31.75
C ASN A 718 15.65 31.64 30.22
N SER A 719 16.65 31.14 29.48
CA SER A 719 16.64 31.08 28.00
C SER A 719 15.45 30.28 27.43
N SER A 720 14.94 29.28 28.16
CA SER A 720 13.85 28.41 27.70
C SER A 720 12.49 29.08 27.55
N SER A 721 12.26 30.26 28.15
CA SER A 721 10.97 30.97 28.00
C SER A 721 10.86 31.81 26.73
N LEU A 722 11.97 32.00 25.99
CA LEU A 722 11.97 32.80 24.76
C LEU A 722 11.57 31.98 23.52
N TYR A 723 11.80 30.66 23.53
CA TYR A 723 11.54 29.80 22.37
C TYR A 723 10.04 29.53 22.20
N SER A 724 9.58 29.51 20.95
CA SER A 724 8.25 29.01 20.57
C SER A 724 8.33 28.24 19.25
N ALA A 725 7.70 27.07 19.20
CA ALA A 725 7.60 26.29 17.97
C ALA A 725 6.61 26.87 16.95
N LYS A 726 5.80 27.88 17.31
CA LYS A 726 4.73 28.43 16.46
C LYS A 726 5.16 29.58 15.55
N VAL A 727 6.39 30.06 15.71
CA VAL A 727 6.96 31.17 14.93
C VAL A 727 7.98 30.67 13.92
N PRO A 728 8.23 31.38 12.80
CA PRO A 728 9.16 30.97 11.74
C PRO A 728 10.62 30.91 12.19
N ALA A 729 11.02 31.79 13.09
CA ALA A 729 12.36 31.85 13.65
C ALA A 729 12.36 32.49 15.04
N VAL A 730 13.44 32.27 15.79
CA VAL A 730 13.65 32.81 17.14
C VAL A 730 15.08 33.35 17.26
N HIS A 731 15.22 34.60 17.71
CA HIS A 731 16.48 35.26 18.01
C HIS A 731 16.40 36.09 19.31
N PRO A 732 17.45 36.10 20.15
CA PRO A 732 18.70 35.34 20.05
C PRO A 732 18.61 34.01 20.79
N TRP A 733 19.30 32.99 20.28
CA TRP A 733 19.46 31.69 20.94
C TRP A 733 20.89 31.17 20.77
N SER A 734 21.63 31.03 21.86
CA SER A 734 23.01 30.55 21.81
C SER A 734 23.11 29.09 22.20
N VAL A 735 23.83 28.30 21.39
CA VAL A 735 24.19 26.91 21.70
C VAL A 735 25.71 26.82 21.77
N THR A 736 26.24 26.64 22.97
CA THR A 736 27.70 26.59 23.23
C THR A 736 28.20 25.20 23.65
N SER A 737 27.28 24.27 23.91
CA SER A 737 27.57 22.89 24.31
C SER A 737 26.51 21.90 23.82
N GLU A 738 26.87 20.62 23.76
CA GLU A 738 25.97 19.51 23.44
C GLU A 738 24.74 19.48 24.37
N GLN A 739 24.91 19.79 25.67
CA GLN A 739 23.79 19.85 26.62
C GLN A 739 22.78 20.95 26.27
N GLU A 740 23.25 22.10 25.78
CA GLU A 740 22.38 23.18 25.31
C GLU A 740 21.70 22.83 23.99
N PHE A 741 22.39 22.09 23.11
CA PHE A 741 21.80 21.57 21.88
C PHE A 741 20.67 20.57 22.19
N ILE A 742 20.89 19.63 23.11
CA ILE A 742 19.86 18.70 23.58
C ILE A 742 18.64 19.45 24.15
N LYS A 743 18.87 20.51 24.94
CA LYS A 743 17.78 21.36 25.45
C LYS A 743 17.00 22.02 24.32
N LEU A 744 17.70 22.54 23.30
CA LEU A 744 17.08 23.10 22.10
C LEU A 744 16.24 22.06 21.37
N ILE A 745 16.77 20.86 21.12
CA ILE A 745 16.04 19.80 20.43
C ILE A 745 14.75 19.42 21.18
N ARG A 746 14.80 19.32 22.50
CA ARG A 746 13.61 19.02 23.31
C ARG A 746 12.51 20.08 23.19
N VAL A 747 12.87 21.36 23.08
CA VAL A 747 11.86 22.43 22.88
C VAL A 747 11.39 22.50 21.42
N MET A 748 12.28 22.23 20.45
CA MET A 748 11.92 22.16 19.02
C MET A 748 11.00 20.97 18.70
N ALA A 749 11.05 19.90 19.51
CA ALA A 749 10.20 18.72 19.34
C ALA A 749 8.69 19.00 19.44
N GLU A 750 8.28 20.15 20.00
CA GLU A 750 6.88 20.59 19.94
C GLU A 750 6.42 20.81 18.48
N GLY A 751 7.31 21.26 17.60
CA GLY A 751 7.03 21.49 16.18
C GLY A 751 7.41 20.34 15.24
N ASP A 752 8.48 19.61 15.55
CA ASP A 752 8.88 18.38 14.86
C ASP A 752 9.22 17.27 15.87
N PRO A 753 8.25 16.41 16.22
CA PRO A 753 8.44 15.36 17.23
C PRO A 753 9.59 14.40 16.92
N LEU A 754 9.95 14.18 15.64
CA LEU A 754 11.04 13.29 15.26
C LEU A 754 12.41 13.83 15.66
N LEU A 755 12.51 15.11 16.02
CA LEU A 755 13.76 15.65 16.55
C LEU A 755 14.19 14.97 17.84
N MET A 756 13.26 14.37 18.60
CA MET A 756 13.59 13.57 19.79
C MET A 756 14.49 12.36 19.48
N GLU A 757 14.56 11.88 18.24
CA GLU A 757 15.49 10.82 17.82
C GLU A 757 16.96 11.27 17.82
N LEU A 758 17.22 12.59 17.88
CA LEU A 758 18.58 13.16 17.90
C LEU A 758 19.15 13.29 19.32
N VAL A 759 18.39 12.93 20.36
CA VAL A 759 18.71 13.17 21.79
C VAL A 759 18.81 11.88 22.58
#